data_AF-A0A2H5UXY2-F1
#
_entry.id   AF-A0A2H5UXY2-F1
#
_cell.length_a   1.000
_cell.length_b   1.000
_cell.length_c   1.000
_cell.angle_alpha   90.00
_cell.angle_beta   90.00
_cell.angle_gamma   90.00
#
_symmetry.space_group_name_H-M   'P 1'
#
loop_
_entity.id
_entity.type
_entity.pdbx_description
1 polymer ?
#
loop_
_entity_poly.entity_id
_entity_poly.type
_entity_poly.pdbx_seq_one_letter_code
_entity_poly.pdbx_strand_id
1 'polypeptide(L)'
;MSKASHRKTLEALARSRLGHPLLWEAMKRGREGRLRALATLEDPEAFRQESTRIKRYAVENLERLLEEFAANARRRGVRVYYAGDGAEAIRYVLEVAERVGARLVAKAKSLTSEEIEFNTPFEARGLKVVETDLGERIIQLAREKPYHLVFPAVHKSVGEVAELFSRDAGEDIPADVGDVMAAVRKSLREVFLTADIGVTGANIAIAETGTIVLETNEGNGRLTSCMPRTLIVLMGLEKIVEKVEDALNLIRAHPMNSTGQLLTNYVTMISGRCPLYGGEEGREMHVIVLDNGRRRMLQDPWFREALNCIRCGACMNVCPTYSVVGGHIFGHIYPGPIGIPWTAMVHGIEKASFTPLCISCGLCREVCPVDIDIPMLISKVKSLDVMERGQLLTNKLLEEYESLYNIARRFPRFFNWVIGRRLFRYLLHHLLGVEMSRPIPPVSGFDFIRWFRGRKAGAAGGDGRAAIFLDFFPLYVSPELAVKTVEALEAAGYEVVVPKQMSAGYPYIAYGDLGKVVERARYNIGELAPLARQRYDIISLEPTATYTLKYIYPKLMGYSDDSMTVSSKTFGLMEYLSSLVRANRLEVEAAYDGRRLGLHIPCHQRALDSASNTLYLLRRAGYEVVAVETGTCCGMAGSFGMKKGLLGYQLSNMVGARLFEEFRRAGVDLIISESSVCTIHIQQGTGMSVEHPLKTIALKPRCSYGGGGAPAASPHPPYPR
;
A
#
# COMPACT_ATOMS: atom_id res chain seq x y z
N MET A 1 21.27 7.70 17.56
CA MET A 1 20.51 6.73 18.39
C MET A 1 20.64 5.33 17.77
N SER A 2 20.91 4.26 18.53
CA SER A 2 21.02 2.91 17.96
C SER A 2 19.68 2.39 17.46
N LYS A 3 19.64 1.50 16.45
CA LYS A 3 18.38 0.92 15.93
C LYS A 3 17.54 0.25 17.03
N ALA A 4 18.20 -0.39 18.00
CA ALA A 4 17.53 -1.01 19.14
C ALA A 4 16.87 0.02 20.06
N SER A 5 17.52 1.17 20.31
CA SER A 5 16.95 2.26 21.09
C SER A 5 15.76 2.88 20.36
N HIS A 6 15.91 3.15 19.05
CA HIS A 6 14.83 3.66 18.21
C HIS A 6 13.59 2.76 18.22
N ARG A 7 13.82 1.46 18.05
CA ARG A 7 12.77 0.43 18.11
C ARG A 7 12.03 0.49 19.44
N LYS A 8 12.75 0.56 20.58
CA LYS A 8 12.12 0.64 21.92
C LYS A 8 11.22 1.87 22.08
N THR A 9 11.65 3.03 21.59
CA THR A 9 10.85 4.26 21.63
C THR A 9 9.57 4.11 20.83
N LEU A 10 9.66 3.57 19.62
CA LEU A 10 8.49 3.30 18.78
C LEU A 10 7.55 2.29 19.43
N GLU A 11 8.10 1.26 20.09
CA GLU A 11 7.30 0.29 20.84
C GLU A 11 6.59 0.91 22.06
N ALA A 12 7.23 1.85 22.76
CA ALA A 12 6.60 2.58 23.88
C ALA A 12 5.47 3.50 23.41
N LEU A 13 5.68 4.24 22.31
CA LEU A 13 4.67 5.10 21.69
C LEU A 13 3.47 4.32 21.20
N ALA A 14 3.70 3.17 20.57
CA ALA A 14 2.63 2.31 20.12
C ALA A 14 1.81 1.82 21.32
N ARG A 15 2.42 1.28 22.38
CA ARG A 15 1.70 0.77 23.57
C ARG A 15 0.74 1.76 24.22
N SER A 16 1.02 3.06 24.19
CA SER A 16 0.16 4.07 24.84
C SER A 16 -1.08 4.45 24.02
N ARG A 17 -1.21 4.02 22.76
CA ARG A 17 -2.28 4.47 21.85
C ARG A 17 -2.84 3.35 20.93
N LEU A 18 -2.77 2.09 21.35
CA LEU A 18 -3.28 0.95 20.55
C LEU A 18 -4.81 0.85 20.59
N GLY A 19 -5.39 0.49 19.44
CA GLY A 19 -6.73 -0.07 19.37
C GLY A 19 -7.87 0.95 19.41
N HIS A 20 -7.84 1.94 18.51
CA HIS A 20 -8.95 2.88 18.36
C HIS A 20 -10.07 2.25 17.50
N PRO A 21 -11.22 1.82 18.07
CA PRO A 21 -12.25 1.11 17.30
C PRO A 21 -12.78 1.98 16.16
N LEU A 22 -12.87 3.30 16.38
CA LEU A 22 -13.34 4.27 15.40
C LEU A 22 -12.42 4.33 14.17
N LEU A 23 -11.11 4.14 14.34
CA LEU A 23 -10.17 4.20 13.23
C LEU A 23 -10.38 3.06 12.26
N TRP A 24 -10.49 1.82 12.76
CA TRP A 24 -10.75 0.67 11.89
C TRP A 24 -12.03 0.84 11.09
N GLU A 25 -13.13 1.23 11.75
CA GLU A 25 -14.41 1.43 11.06
C GLU A 25 -14.33 2.54 10.02
N ALA A 26 -13.60 3.63 10.30
CA ALA A 26 -13.36 4.69 9.32
C ALA A 26 -12.56 4.20 8.10
N MET A 27 -11.46 3.46 8.32
CA MET A 27 -10.67 2.89 7.24
C MET A 27 -11.49 1.88 6.42
N LYS A 28 -12.31 1.05 7.09
CA LYS A 28 -13.24 0.10 6.45
C LYS A 28 -14.25 0.82 5.56
N ARG A 29 -14.90 1.88 6.05
CA ARG A 29 -15.82 2.71 5.25
C ARG A 29 -15.13 3.27 4.00
N GLY A 30 -13.89 3.77 4.13
CA GLY A 30 -13.11 4.26 3.00
C GLY A 30 -12.80 3.16 1.97
N ARG A 31 -12.42 1.96 2.41
CA ARG A 31 -12.17 0.81 1.52
C ARG A 31 -13.43 0.37 0.77
N GLU A 32 -14.54 0.20 1.48
CA GLU A 32 -15.80 -0.25 0.87
C GLU A 32 -16.43 0.83 -0.02
N GLY A 33 -16.35 2.09 0.40
CA GLY A 33 -16.78 3.25 -0.39
C GLY A 33 -16.04 3.30 -1.72
N ARG A 34 -14.72 3.11 -1.70
CA ARG A 34 -13.91 3.01 -2.92
C ARG A 34 -14.42 1.90 -3.84
N LEU A 35 -14.64 0.69 -3.34
CA LEU A 35 -15.09 -0.42 -4.18
C LEU A 35 -16.44 -0.10 -4.86
N ARG A 36 -17.37 0.50 -4.11
CA ARG A 36 -18.67 0.94 -4.66
C ARG A 36 -18.49 2.05 -5.71
N ALA A 37 -17.63 3.03 -5.45
CA ALA A 37 -17.37 4.11 -6.39
C ALA A 37 -16.74 3.61 -7.70
N LEU A 38 -15.74 2.74 -7.61
CA LEU A 38 -15.09 2.17 -8.79
C LEU A 38 -16.04 1.27 -9.59
N ALA A 39 -16.97 0.57 -8.94
CA ALA A 39 -17.99 -0.23 -9.62
C ALA A 39 -18.97 0.59 -10.48
N THR A 40 -18.97 1.93 -10.36
CA THR A 40 -19.74 2.81 -11.25
C THR A 40 -19.02 3.13 -12.57
N LEU A 41 -17.74 2.79 -12.68
CA LEU A 41 -16.95 2.96 -13.90
C LEU A 41 -17.12 1.73 -14.80
N GLU A 42 -17.19 1.97 -16.11
CA GLU A 42 -17.22 0.89 -17.11
C GLU A 42 -15.92 0.08 -17.10
N ASP A 43 -14.79 0.78 -17.07
CA ASP A 43 -13.46 0.18 -16.97
C ASP A 43 -12.62 0.88 -15.89
N PRO A 44 -12.64 0.37 -14.65
CA PRO A 44 -11.84 0.91 -13.55
C PRO A 44 -10.32 0.83 -13.79
N GLU A 45 -9.85 -0.14 -14.58
CA GLU A 45 -8.43 -0.31 -14.85
C GLU A 45 -7.96 0.71 -15.89
N ALA A 46 -8.69 0.90 -16.99
CA ALA A 46 -8.41 1.98 -17.93
C ALA A 46 -8.41 3.36 -17.24
N PHE A 47 -9.34 3.59 -16.30
CA PHE A 47 -9.37 4.81 -15.49
C PHE A 47 -8.10 5.01 -14.63
N ARG A 48 -7.60 3.93 -14.02
CA ARG A 48 -6.33 3.93 -13.27
C ARG A 48 -5.14 4.17 -14.19
N GLN A 49 -5.11 3.55 -15.36
CA GLN A 49 -4.05 3.72 -16.35
C GLN A 49 -4.00 5.17 -16.86
N GLU A 50 -5.16 5.77 -17.14
CA GLU A 50 -5.23 7.17 -17.55
C GLU A 50 -4.77 8.13 -16.45
N SER A 51 -5.22 7.91 -15.20
CA SER A 51 -4.76 8.68 -14.04
C SER A 51 -3.22 8.58 -13.87
N THR A 52 -2.67 7.38 -14.10
CA THR A 52 -1.23 7.11 -14.06
C THR A 52 -0.50 7.85 -15.18
N ARG A 53 -1.02 7.77 -16.42
CA ARG A 53 -0.46 8.45 -17.59
C ARG A 53 -0.36 9.95 -17.36
N ILE A 54 -1.44 10.57 -16.89
CA ILE A 54 -1.51 12.01 -16.57
C ILE A 54 -0.41 12.40 -15.58
N LYS A 55 -0.31 11.69 -14.45
CA LYS A 55 0.66 12.05 -13.42
C LYS A 55 2.11 11.81 -13.87
N ARG A 56 2.40 10.69 -14.54
CA ARG A 56 3.73 10.41 -15.09
C ARG A 56 4.15 11.48 -16.08
N TYR A 57 3.27 11.82 -17.02
CA TYR A 57 3.51 12.90 -17.99
C TYR A 57 3.82 14.23 -17.29
N ALA A 58 3.03 14.59 -16.28
CA ALA A 58 3.22 15.83 -15.53
C ALA A 58 4.55 15.87 -14.77
N VAL A 59 4.99 14.75 -14.19
CA VAL A 59 6.27 14.65 -13.49
C VAL A 59 7.45 14.67 -14.46
N GLU A 60 7.34 14.03 -15.62
CA GLU A 60 8.36 14.02 -16.67
C GLU A 60 8.56 15.40 -17.31
N ASN A 61 7.50 16.19 -17.42
CA ASN A 61 7.49 17.51 -18.04
C ASN A 61 7.39 18.66 -17.02
N LEU A 62 7.75 18.39 -15.75
CA LEU A 62 7.46 19.25 -14.61
C LEU A 62 7.90 20.72 -14.82
N GLU A 63 9.15 20.96 -15.21
CA GLU A 63 9.68 22.32 -15.36
C GLU A 63 8.94 23.10 -16.45
N ARG A 64 8.72 22.48 -17.62
CA ARG A 64 7.97 23.09 -18.74
C ARG A 64 6.54 23.46 -18.30
N LEU A 65 5.86 22.54 -17.61
CA LEU A 65 4.48 22.76 -17.17
C LEU A 65 4.38 23.83 -16.08
N LEU A 66 5.38 23.96 -15.21
CA LEU A 66 5.45 25.03 -14.21
C LEU A 66 5.69 26.40 -14.86
N GLU A 67 6.56 26.49 -15.87
CA GLU A 67 6.77 27.71 -16.65
C GLU A 67 5.49 28.15 -17.36
N GLU A 68 4.80 27.21 -18.02
CA GLU A 68 3.53 27.44 -18.70
C GLU A 68 2.45 27.89 -17.71
N PHE A 69 2.29 27.17 -16.59
CA PHE A 69 1.39 27.56 -15.49
C PHE A 69 1.67 28.99 -15.03
N ALA A 70 2.93 29.31 -14.74
CA ALA A 70 3.30 30.61 -14.22
C ALA A 70 3.04 31.73 -15.23
N ALA A 71 3.30 31.51 -16.51
CA ALA A 71 2.99 32.46 -17.57
C ALA A 71 1.47 32.71 -17.69
N ASN A 72 0.67 31.64 -17.70
CA ASN A 72 -0.79 31.73 -17.76
C ASN A 72 -1.38 32.41 -16.51
N ALA A 73 -0.89 32.07 -15.32
CA ALA A 73 -1.35 32.67 -14.06
C ALA A 73 -0.98 34.16 -13.97
N ARG A 74 0.25 34.54 -14.37
CA ARG A 74 0.69 35.95 -14.40
C ARG A 74 -0.13 36.80 -15.36
N ARG A 75 -0.55 36.25 -16.51
CA ARG A 75 -1.48 36.91 -17.44
C ARG A 75 -2.83 37.27 -16.81
N ARG A 76 -3.21 36.60 -15.72
CA ARG A 76 -4.44 36.85 -14.94
C ARG A 76 -4.19 37.67 -13.66
N GLY A 77 -3.03 38.32 -13.55
CA GLY A 77 -2.66 39.16 -12.41
C GLY A 77 -2.21 38.37 -11.16
N VAL A 78 -1.98 37.06 -11.28
CA VAL A 78 -1.48 36.23 -10.18
C VAL A 78 0.03 36.40 -10.03
N ARG A 79 0.48 36.61 -8.80
CA ARG A 79 1.91 36.66 -8.45
C ARG A 79 2.40 35.25 -8.13
N VAL A 80 3.25 34.70 -9.00
CA VAL A 80 3.83 33.36 -8.82
C VAL A 80 5.24 33.46 -8.26
N TYR A 81 5.46 32.88 -7.08
CA TYR A 81 6.73 32.82 -6.37
C TYR A 81 7.22 31.37 -6.27
N TYR A 82 8.50 31.14 -6.55
CA TYR A 82 9.13 29.83 -6.41
C TYR A 82 9.96 29.81 -5.14
N ALA A 83 9.66 28.88 -4.23
CA ALA A 83 10.38 28.69 -2.98
C ALA A 83 11.20 27.40 -3.03
N GLY A 84 12.51 27.51 -2.79
CA GLY A 84 13.42 26.35 -2.72
C GLY A 84 13.16 25.47 -1.51
N ASP A 85 12.74 26.06 -0.39
CA ASP A 85 12.41 25.36 0.85
C ASP A 85 11.29 26.04 1.64
N GLY A 86 10.89 25.41 2.76
CA GLY A 86 9.83 25.94 3.62
C GLY A 86 10.17 27.27 4.29
N ALA A 87 11.44 27.51 4.63
CA ALA A 87 11.85 28.75 5.28
C ALA A 87 11.72 29.96 4.33
N GLU A 88 12.10 29.77 3.07
CA GLU A 88 11.89 30.76 2.02
C GLU A 88 10.41 31.02 1.75
N ALA A 89 9.58 29.97 1.69
CA ALA A 89 8.13 30.13 1.54
C ALA A 89 7.52 30.94 2.70
N ILE A 90 7.88 30.60 3.94
CA ILE A 90 7.41 31.33 5.13
C ILE A 90 7.84 32.80 5.08
N ARG A 91 9.11 33.07 4.75
CA ARG A 91 9.64 34.44 4.66
C ARG A 91 8.83 35.28 3.67
N TYR A 92 8.61 34.77 2.45
CA TYR A 92 7.85 35.48 1.43
C TYR A 92 6.41 35.79 1.89
N VAL A 93 5.73 34.82 2.51
CA VAL A 93 4.36 35.02 2.97
C VAL A 93 4.31 36.00 4.14
N LEU A 94 5.29 35.99 5.04
CA LEU A 94 5.40 36.99 6.12
C LEU A 94 5.64 38.40 5.57
N GLU A 95 6.46 38.57 4.53
CA GLU A 95 6.65 39.86 3.85
C GLU A 95 5.35 40.37 3.21
N VAL A 96 4.55 39.47 2.61
CA VAL A 96 3.21 39.79 2.11
C VAL A 96 2.30 40.21 3.27
N ALA A 97 2.32 39.48 4.39
CA ALA A 97 1.50 39.77 5.56
C ALA A 97 1.84 41.12 6.19
N GLU A 98 3.12 41.47 6.28
CA GLU A 98 3.59 42.76 6.76
C GLU A 98 3.17 43.90 5.82
N ARG A 99 3.33 43.73 4.50
CA ARG A 99 2.94 44.72 3.49
C ARG A 99 1.46 45.09 3.59
N VAL A 100 0.59 44.12 3.86
CA VAL A 100 -0.86 44.35 3.94
C VAL A 100 -1.34 44.64 5.37
N GLY A 101 -0.44 44.68 6.35
CA GLY A 101 -0.78 44.94 7.75
C GLY A 101 -1.66 43.87 8.39
N ALA A 102 -1.52 42.62 7.97
CA ALA A 102 -2.39 41.52 8.40
C ALA A 102 -2.25 41.18 9.88
N ARG A 103 -3.37 40.90 10.53
CA ARG A 103 -3.46 40.39 11.91
C ARG A 103 -4.15 39.04 11.98
N LEU A 104 -5.08 38.76 11.06
CA LEU A 104 -5.86 37.54 11.02
C LEU A 104 -5.70 36.80 9.69
N VAL A 105 -5.33 35.52 9.78
CA VAL A 105 -5.19 34.61 8.65
C VAL A 105 -6.24 33.51 8.76
N ALA A 106 -7.15 33.46 7.79
CA ALA A 106 -8.05 32.32 7.61
C ALA A 106 -7.32 31.28 6.75
N LYS A 107 -7.04 30.09 7.30
CA LYS A 107 -6.34 29.01 6.58
C LYS A 107 -7.31 27.87 6.28
N ALA A 108 -7.42 27.50 5.01
CA ALA A 108 -8.06 26.25 4.59
C ALA A 108 -7.03 25.12 4.66
N LYS A 109 -7.53 23.89 4.75
CA LYS A 109 -6.69 22.69 4.81
C LYS A 109 -5.66 22.64 3.68
N SER A 110 -4.39 22.49 4.06
CA SER A 110 -3.29 22.29 3.11
C SER A 110 -2.16 21.48 3.75
N LEU A 111 -1.93 20.27 3.24
CA LEU A 111 -0.80 19.43 3.67
C LEU A 111 0.55 20.12 3.41
N THR A 112 0.66 20.94 2.37
CA THR A 112 1.89 21.69 2.08
C THR A 112 2.14 22.77 3.13
N SER A 113 1.10 23.34 3.73
CA SER A 113 1.27 24.28 4.87
C SER A 113 1.70 23.55 6.14
N GLU A 114 1.20 22.34 6.37
CA GLU A 114 1.62 21.49 7.48
C GLU A 114 3.06 21.02 7.32
N GLU A 115 3.49 20.70 6.09
CA GLU A 115 4.87 20.34 5.72
C GLU A 115 5.90 21.38 6.16
N ILE A 116 5.54 22.66 6.19
CA ILE A 116 6.46 23.74 6.59
C ILE A 116 6.14 24.31 7.97
N GLU A 117 5.22 23.67 8.70
CA GLU A 117 4.73 24.12 10.02
C GLU A 117 4.25 25.57 10.02
N PHE A 118 3.52 25.97 8.97
CA PHE A 118 3.16 27.35 8.65
C PHE A 118 2.63 28.19 9.83
N ASN A 119 1.83 27.60 10.72
CA ASN A 119 1.17 28.35 11.80
C ASN A 119 2.18 28.87 12.83
N THR A 120 3.19 28.08 13.21
CA THR A 120 4.11 28.41 14.31
C THR A 120 4.91 29.70 14.07
N PRO A 121 5.54 29.92 12.89
CA PRO A 121 6.25 31.17 12.60
C PRO A 121 5.34 32.40 12.51
N PHE A 122 4.09 32.20 12.08
CA PHE A 122 3.10 33.29 11.98
C PHE A 122 2.60 33.72 13.35
N GLU A 123 2.28 32.76 14.22
CA GLU A 123 1.88 33.01 15.60
C GLU A 123 3.03 33.69 16.38
N ALA A 124 4.28 33.29 16.14
CA ALA A 124 5.46 33.94 16.74
C ALA A 124 5.64 35.41 16.30
N ARG A 125 5.05 35.82 15.18
CA ARG A 125 5.00 37.21 14.70
C ARG A 125 3.75 37.96 15.15
N GLY A 126 2.92 37.36 16.00
CA GLY A 126 1.69 37.95 16.53
C GLY A 126 0.47 37.87 15.61
N LEU A 127 0.56 37.13 14.50
CA LEU A 127 -0.61 36.88 13.66
C LEU A 127 -1.48 35.76 14.25
N LYS A 128 -2.80 35.97 14.24
CA LYS A 128 -3.76 34.91 14.57
C LYS A 128 -4.01 34.08 13.33
N VAL A 129 -3.62 32.81 13.35
CA VAL A 129 -3.91 31.85 12.26
C VAL A 129 -5.03 30.93 12.69
N VAL A 130 -6.10 30.84 11.89
CA VAL A 130 -7.27 30.02 12.20
C VAL A 130 -7.51 29.01 11.08
N GLU A 131 -7.46 27.72 11.43
CA GLU A 131 -7.92 26.66 10.53
C GLU A 131 -9.43 26.76 10.33
N THR A 132 -9.86 26.63 9.08
CA THR A 132 -11.26 26.77 8.65
C THR A 132 -11.87 25.45 8.20
N ASP A 133 -11.05 24.41 7.99
CA ASP A 133 -11.51 23.02 7.81
C ASP A 133 -11.80 22.44 9.18
N LEU A 134 -12.95 21.79 9.35
CA LEU A 134 -13.34 21.26 10.66
C LEU A 134 -12.29 20.29 11.23
N GLY A 135 -11.79 19.38 10.39
CA GLY A 135 -10.80 18.39 10.81
C GLY A 135 -9.51 19.04 11.28
N GLU A 136 -8.96 19.97 10.50
CA GLU A 136 -7.76 20.71 10.89
C GLU A 136 -8.01 21.63 12.11
N ARG A 137 -9.19 22.24 12.22
CA ARG A 137 -9.55 23.07 13.38
C ARG A 137 -9.58 22.27 14.67
N ILE A 138 -10.15 21.06 14.65
CA ILE A 138 -10.13 20.16 15.82
C ILE A 138 -8.69 19.87 16.24
N ILE A 139 -7.83 19.55 15.28
CA ILE A 139 -6.42 19.23 15.53
C ILE A 139 -5.62 20.45 16.00
N GLN A 140 -5.91 21.63 15.46
CA GLN A 140 -5.34 22.90 15.91
C GLN A 140 -5.67 23.17 17.39
N LEU A 141 -6.95 23.04 17.77
CA LEU A 141 -7.37 23.21 19.16
C LEU A 141 -6.78 22.14 20.09
N ALA A 142 -6.62 20.91 19.59
CA ALA A 142 -5.97 19.83 20.32
C ALA A 142 -4.43 19.96 20.39
N ARG A 143 -3.83 20.87 19.62
CA ARG A 143 -2.37 21.00 19.42
C ARG A 143 -1.71 19.69 18.98
N GLU A 144 -2.39 18.97 18.09
CA GLU A 144 -1.94 17.71 17.52
C GLU A 144 -1.44 17.91 16.08
N LYS A 145 -0.81 16.88 15.50
CA LYS A 145 -0.56 16.82 14.04
C LYS A 145 -1.71 16.06 13.35
N PRO A 146 -1.90 16.23 12.03
CA PRO A 146 -2.94 15.50 11.31
C PRO A 146 -2.81 13.98 11.48
N TYR A 147 -3.92 13.31 11.86
CA TYR A 147 -3.91 11.87 12.03
C TYR A 147 -4.03 11.13 10.69
N HIS A 148 -4.80 11.68 9.75
CA HIS A 148 -5.00 11.13 8.40
C HIS A 148 -4.92 12.24 7.34
N LEU A 149 -4.43 11.93 6.14
CA LEU A 149 -4.28 12.92 5.06
C LEU A 149 -5.62 13.57 4.66
N VAL A 150 -6.71 12.80 4.67
CA VAL A 150 -8.05 13.25 4.25
C VAL A 150 -8.97 13.57 5.43
N PHE A 151 -8.82 12.90 6.58
CA PHE A 151 -9.69 13.06 7.76
C PHE A 151 -8.84 13.30 9.02
N PRO A 152 -8.30 14.52 9.22
CA PRO A 152 -7.25 14.81 10.19
C PRO A 152 -7.58 14.42 11.64
N ALA A 153 -8.86 14.49 12.02
CA ALA A 153 -9.35 14.23 13.37
C ALA A 153 -10.13 12.91 13.53
N VAL A 154 -9.90 11.91 12.67
CA VAL A 154 -10.64 10.63 12.68
C VAL A 154 -10.56 9.85 13.99
N HIS A 155 -9.56 10.14 14.83
CA HIS A 155 -9.38 9.53 16.15
C HIS A 155 -10.11 10.27 17.27
N LYS A 156 -10.83 11.37 17.01
CA LYS A 156 -11.58 12.08 18.04
C LYS A 156 -13.04 11.66 18.03
N SER A 157 -13.58 11.40 19.21
CA SER A 157 -15.02 11.20 19.44
C SER A 157 -15.77 12.54 19.44
N VAL A 158 -17.10 12.49 19.27
CA VAL A 158 -17.94 13.70 19.33
C VAL A 158 -17.83 14.40 20.69
N GLY A 159 -17.73 13.64 21.79
CA GLY A 159 -17.55 14.19 23.13
C GLY A 159 -16.24 14.97 23.29
N GLU A 160 -15.11 14.38 22.86
CA GLU A 160 -13.81 15.09 22.90
C GLU A 160 -13.81 16.35 22.03
N VAL A 161 -14.51 16.31 20.89
CA VAL A 161 -14.65 17.48 20.01
C VAL A 161 -15.48 18.57 20.70
N ALA A 162 -16.59 18.22 21.34
CA ALA A 162 -17.42 19.16 22.08
C ALA A 162 -16.64 19.83 23.24
N GLU A 163 -15.83 19.07 23.99
CA GLU A 163 -14.96 19.62 25.04
C GLU A 163 -13.91 20.61 24.48
N LEU A 164 -13.34 20.32 23.31
CA LEU A 164 -12.38 21.23 22.66
C LEU A 164 -13.04 22.56 22.28
N PHE A 165 -14.21 22.51 21.64
CA PHE A 165 -14.92 23.72 21.24
C PHE A 165 -15.53 24.47 22.44
N SER A 166 -15.95 23.76 23.49
CA SER A 166 -16.48 24.41 24.71
C SER A 166 -15.41 25.27 25.37
N ARG A 167 -14.17 24.76 25.44
CA ARG A 167 -13.02 25.52 25.95
C ARG A 167 -12.64 26.69 25.06
N ASP A 168 -12.69 26.53 23.72
CA ASP A 168 -12.39 27.60 22.76
C ASP A 168 -13.44 28.72 22.81
N ALA A 169 -14.72 28.36 22.96
CA ALA A 169 -15.83 29.30 22.99
C ALA A 169 -16.07 29.94 24.38
N GLY A 170 -15.61 29.29 25.45
CA GLY A 170 -15.90 29.71 26.83
C GLY A 170 -17.34 29.44 27.27
N GLU A 171 -18.08 28.59 26.55
CA GLU A 171 -19.45 28.17 26.85
C GLU A 171 -19.56 26.64 26.76
N ASP A 172 -20.46 26.02 27.52
CA ASP A 172 -20.66 24.57 27.50
C ASP A 172 -21.45 24.16 26.24
N ILE A 173 -20.83 23.37 25.37
CA ILE A 173 -21.43 22.87 24.13
C ILE A 173 -21.78 21.40 24.32
N PRO A 174 -23.06 21.02 24.17
CA PRO A 174 -23.47 19.62 24.26
C PRO A 174 -22.68 18.72 23.30
N ALA A 175 -22.45 17.47 23.72
CA ALA A 175 -21.80 16.44 22.91
C ALA A 175 -22.72 15.87 21.81
N ASP A 176 -23.36 16.75 21.05
CA ASP A 176 -24.18 16.46 19.88
C ASP A 176 -23.55 17.05 18.62
N VAL A 177 -23.66 16.34 17.49
CA VAL A 177 -23.05 16.77 16.23
C VAL A 177 -23.64 18.10 15.76
N GLY A 178 -24.96 18.30 15.90
CA GLY A 178 -25.65 19.52 15.49
C GLY A 178 -25.17 20.74 16.26
N ASP A 179 -25.07 20.62 17.58
CA ASP A 179 -24.63 21.70 18.49
C ASP A 179 -23.16 22.07 18.27
N VAL A 180 -22.27 21.08 18.19
CA VAL A 180 -20.86 21.31 17.85
C VAL A 180 -20.74 22.03 16.50
N MET A 181 -21.47 21.58 15.47
CA MET A 181 -21.44 22.23 14.17
C MET A 181 -22.00 23.65 14.21
N ALA A 182 -23.01 23.93 15.05
CA ALA A 182 -23.54 25.28 15.23
C ALA A 182 -22.51 26.22 15.86
N ALA A 183 -21.80 25.76 16.90
CA ALA A 183 -20.72 26.51 17.54
C ALA A 183 -19.54 26.78 16.58
N VAL A 184 -19.12 25.76 15.83
CA VAL A 184 -18.08 25.91 14.79
C VAL A 184 -18.47 26.97 13.76
N ARG A 185 -19.70 26.92 13.24
CA ARG A 185 -20.20 27.90 12.26
C ARG A 185 -20.24 29.32 12.85
N LYS A 186 -20.64 29.47 14.12
CA LYS A 186 -20.67 30.75 14.82
C LYS A 186 -19.26 31.34 14.92
N SER A 187 -18.29 30.54 15.38
CA SER A 187 -16.87 30.93 15.51
C SER A 187 -16.21 31.28 14.17
N LEU A 188 -16.36 30.43 13.15
CA LEU A 188 -15.69 30.64 11.86
C LEU A 188 -16.31 31.77 11.03
N ARG A 189 -17.59 32.13 11.25
CA ARG A 189 -18.25 33.19 10.49
C ARG A 189 -17.54 34.54 10.67
N GLU A 190 -17.17 34.89 11.90
CA GLU A 190 -16.43 36.12 12.18
C GLU A 190 -15.06 36.11 11.49
N VAL A 191 -14.37 34.96 11.54
CA VAL A 191 -13.06 34.77 10.90
C VAL A 191 -13.14 35.00 9.39
N PHE A 192 -14.12 34.41 8.70
CA PHE A 192 -14.27 34.60 7.25
C PHE A 192 -14.56 36.04 6.86
N LEU A 193 -15.30 36.78 7.69
CA LEU A 193 -15.69 38.17 7.41
C LEU A 193 -14.57 39.18 7.70
N THR A 194 -13.65 38.85 8.61
CA THR A 194 -12.65 39.79 9.14
C THR A 194 -11.20 39.44 8.80
N ALA A 195 -10.94 38.25 8.24
CA ALA A 195 -9.58 37.85 7.89
C ALA A 195 -8.96 38.73 6.79
N ASP A 196 -7.73 39.16 7.04
CA ASP A 196 -6.94 39.98 6.12
C ASP A 196 -6.40 39.13 4.97
N ILE A 197 -6.00 37.90 5.29
CA ILE A 197 -5.39 36.95 4.37
C ILE A 197 -6.15 35.62 4.42
N GLY A 198 -6.48 35.12 3.22
CA GLY A 198 -6.89 33.75 3.01
C GLY A 198 -5.70 32.91 2.58
N VAL A 199 -5.46 31.78 3.24
CA VAL A 199 -4.43 30.82 2.84
C VAL A 199 -5.11 29.51 2.44
N THR A 200 -4.80 29.00 1.25
CA THR A 200 -5.27 27.68 0.80
C THR A 200 -4.13 26.84 0.27
N GLY A 201 -4.40 25.55 0.04
CA GLY A 201 -3.54 24.70 -0.77
C GLY A 201 -3.90 24.72 -2.24
N ALA A 202 -3.44 23.70 -2.98
CA ALA A 202 -4.01 23.29 -4.26
C ALA A 202 -4.02 21.76 -4.33
N ASN A 203 -5.15 21.20 -4.73
CA ASN A 203 -5.24 19.77 -5.06
C ASN A 203 -4.54 19.52 -6.41
N ILE A 204 -4.79 20.40 -7.38
CA ILE A 204 -4.27 20.37 -8.74
C ILE A 204 -3.97 21.80 -9.19
N ALA A 205 -2.92 21.99 -10.00
CA ALA A 205 -2.68 23.20 -10.76
C ALA A 205 -2.63 22.86 -12.26
N ILE A 206 -3.28 23.67 -13.10
CA ILE A 206 -3.50 23.39 -14.52
C ILE A 206 -2.60 24.32 -15.35
N ALA A 207 -1.60 23.75 -16.00
CA ALA A 207 -0.61 24.51 -16.76
C ALA A 207 -1.26 25.34 -17.87
N GLU A 208 -2.12 24.72 -18.68
CA GLU A 208 -2.82 25.32 -19.83
C GLU A 208 -3.52 26.65 -19.49
N THR A 209 -4.08 26.77 -18.28
CA THR A 209 -4.95 27.91 -17.93
C THR A 209 -4.41 28.78 -16.80
N GLY A 210 -3.36 28.35 -16.08
CA GLY A 210 -2.88 29.01 -14.88
C GLY A 210 -3.85 28.90 -13.69
N THR A 211 -4.74 27.89 -13.72
CA THR A 211 -5.82 27.71 -12.75
C THR A 211 -5.41 26.73 -11.66
N ILE A 212 -5.81 26.99 -10.42
CA ILE A 212 -5.73 26.01 -9.33
C ILE A 212 -7.10 25.39 -9.05
N VAL A 213 -7.09 24.15 -8.57
CA VAL A 213 -8.30 23.42 -8.16
C VAL A 213 -8.23 23.12 -6.67
N LEU A 214 -9.32 23.43 -5.98
CA LEU A 214 -9.56 23.10 -4.58
C LEU A 214 -10.74 22.14 -4.48
N GLU A 215 -10.53 21.01 -3.80
CA GLU A 215 -11.57 20.02 -3.52
C GLU A 215 -11.89 20.04 -2.03
N THR A 216 -13.15 20.34 -1.68
CA THR A 216 -13.60 20.39 -0.28
C THR A 216 -14.96 19.73 -0.12
N ASN A 217 -15.21 19.16 1.07
CA ASN A 217 -16.54 18.66 1.44
C ASN A 217 -17.37 19.69 2.22
N GLU A 218 -16.75 20.83 2.52
CA GLU A 218 -17.30 21.96 3.25
C GLU A 218 -17.17 23.23 2.39
N GLY A 219 -18.01 24.24 2.65
CA GLY A 219 -17.97 25.53 1.93
C GLY A 219 -16.83 26.48 2.38
N ASN A 220 -16.04 26.08 3.37
CA ASN A 220 -14.96 26.85 3.97
C ASN A 220 -13.89 27.28 2.95
N GLY A 221 -13.45 26.38 2.05
CA GLY A 221 -12.41 26.67 1.07
C GLY A 221 -12.80 27.84 0.14
N ARG A 222 -14.07 27.88 -0.28
CA ARG A 222 -14.59 28.99 -1.07
C ARG A 222 -14.57 30.29 -0.27
N LEU A 223 -15.04 30.29 0.97
CA LEU A 223 -15.04 31.49 1.82
C LEU A 223 -13.62 32.00 2.08
N THR A 224 -12.68 31.11 2.43
CA THR A 224 -11.26 31.44 2.63
C THR A 224 -10.62 32.01 1.35
N SER A 225 -10.97 31.48 0.18
CA SER A 225 -10.40 31.97 -1.09
C SER A 225 -11.04 33.27 -1.58
N CYS A 226 -12.33 33.48 -1.32
CA CYS A 226 -13.11 34.58 -1.88
C CYS A 226 -13.20 35.81 -0.98
N MET A 227 -13.28 35.67 0.35
CA MET A 227 -13.59 36.80 1.23
C MET A 227 -12.39 37.72 1.50
N PRO A 228 -11.21 37.22 1.89
CA PRO A 228 -10.06 38.07 2.19
C PRO A 228 -9.57 38.83 0.96
N ARG A 229 -8.96 40.01 1.14
CA ARG A 229 -8.43 40.80 0.03
C ARG A 229 -7.23 40.11 -0.63
N THR A 230 -6.34 39.59 0.20
CA THR A 230 -5.13 38.87 -0.21
C THR A 230 -5.36 37.36 -0.11
N LEU A 231 -5.16 36.65 -1.21
CA LEU A 231 -5.20 35.19 -1.25
C LEU A 231 -3.79 34.66 -1.47
N ILE A 232 -3.40 33.70 -0.64
CA ILE A 232 -2.14 32.98 -0.70
C ILE A 232 -2.45 31.50 -0.94
N VAL A 233 -1.84 30.94 -1.97
CA VAL A 233 -2.00 29.54 -2.36
C VAL A 233 -0.63 28.89 -2.25
N LEU A 234 -0.52 27.89 -1.39
CA LEU A 234 0.72 27.14 -1.23
C LEU A 234 0.58 25.75 -1.86
N MET A 235 1.39 25.46 -2.87
CA MET A 235 1.38 24.18 -3.57
C MET A 235 2.78 23.60 -3.74
N GLY A 236 2.89 22.28 -3.69
CA GLY A 236 4.11 21.59 -4.12
C GLY A 236 4.21 21.57 -5.65
N LEU A 237 5.44 21.50 -6.17
CA LEU A 237 5.72 21.39 -7.62
C LEU A 237 4.86 20.31 -8.29
N GLU A 238 4.71 19.17 -7.61
CA GLU A 238 4.12 17.94 -8.13
C GLU A 238 2.60 18.01 -8.34
N LYS A 239 1.97 19.12 -7.95
CA LYS A 239 0.52 19.34 -8.08
C LYS A 239 0.09 19.69 -9.50
N ILE A 240 1.03 19.94 -10.41
CA ILE A 240 0.73 20.34 -11.78
C ILE A 240 0.15 19.19 -12.63
N VAL A 241 -0.71 19.55 -13.58
CA VAL A 241 -1.14 18.77 -14.75
C VAL A 241 -1.12 19.67 -15.99
N GLU A 242 -1.14 19.08 -17.17
CA GLU A 242 -1.09 19.85 -18.42
C GLU A 242 -2.43 20.53 -18.71
N LYS A 243 -3.51 19.74 -18.80
CA LYS A 243 -4.79 20.21 -19.35
C LYS A 243 -5.93 20.22 -18.35
N VAL A 244 -7.01 20.91 -18.68
CA VAL A 244 -8.25 20.89 -17.90
C VAL A 244 -8.84 19.48 -17.83
N GLU A 245 -8.81 18.72 -18.92
CA GLU A 245 -9.32 17.33 -18.98
C GLU A 245 -8.55 16.41 -18.04
N ASP A 246 -7.22 16.59 -17.95
CA ASP A 246 -6.37 15.85 -17.02
C ASP A 246 -6.80 16.13 -15.57
N ALA A 247 -7.10 17.39 -15.26
CA ALA A 247 -7.60 17.77 -13.94
C ALA A 247 -8.96 17.14 -13.64
N LEU A 248 -9.90 17.15 -14.60
CA LEU A 248 -11.22 16.51 -14.44
C LEU A 248 -11.11 15.02 -14.10
N ASN A 249 -10.15 14.32 -14.71
CA ASN A 249 -9.90 12.93 -14.37
C ASN A 249 -9.41 12.77 -12.92
N LEU A 250 -8.44 13.58 -12.49
CA LEU A 250 -7.89 13.49 -11.13
C LEU A 250 -8.87 13.95 -10.05
N ILE A 251 -9.74 14.92 -10.34
CA ILE A 251 -10.84 15.36 -9.47
C ILE A 251 -11.86 14.23 -9.22
N ARG A 252 -12.00 13.28 -10.16
CA ARG A 252 -12.78 12.06 -9.94
C ARG A 252 -11.96 11.02 -9.17
N ALA A 253 -10.70 10.83 -9.56
CA ALA A 253 -9.84 9.81 -8.97
C ALA A 253 -9.62 10.06 -7.47
N HIS A 254 -9.44 11.31 -7.04
CA HIS A 254 -9.17 11.64 -5.64
C HIS A 254 -10.29 11.19 -4.66
N PRO A 255 -11.55 11.67 -4.77
CA PRO A 255 -12.64 11.31 -3.87
C PRO A 255 -13.04 9.83 -3.97
N MET A 256 -13.05 9.24 -5.17
CA MET A 256 -13.38 7.81 -5.33
C MET A 256 -12.42 6.92 -4.55
N ASN A 257 -11.16 7.31 -4.49
CA ASN A 257 -10.11 6.53 -3.86
C ASN A 257 -9.97 6.86 -2.36
N SER A 258 -10.46 8.02 -1.90
CA SER A 258 -10.30 8.51 -0.52
C SER A 258 -11.52 8.22 0.36
N THR A 259 -12.64 8.88 0.08
CA THR A 259 -13.91 8.81 0.82
C THR A 259 -14.90 7.84 0.19
N GLY A 260 -14.69 7.46 -1.07
CA GLY A 260 -15.64 6.67 -1.85
C GLY A 260 -16.77 7.51 -2.46
N GLN A 261 -16.62 8.83 -2.50
CA GLN A 261 -17.54 9.71 -3.23
C GLN A 261 -17.17 9.74 -4.72
N LEU A 262 -18.14 9.97 -5.61
CA LEU A 262 -17.86 10.13 -7.05
C LEU A 262 -17.19 11.48 -7.35
N LEU A 263 -17.48 12.48 -6.51
CA LEU A 263 -16.94 13.84 -6.53
C LEU A 263 -16.99 14.39 -5.09
N THR A 264 -16.13 15.33 -4.72
CA THR A 264 -16.33 16.10 -3.48
C THR A 264 -17.55 17.02 -3.57
N ASN A 265 -18.11 17.44 -2.44
CA ASN A 265 -19.30 18.32 -2.43
C ASN A 265 -19.03 19.66 -3.13
N TYR A 266 -17.79 20.15 -3.06
CA TYR A 266 -17.35 21.37 -3.74
C TYR A 266 -16.06 21.12 -4.50
N VAL A 267 -16.02 21.59 -5.74
CA VAL A 267 -14.82 21.68 -6.58
C VAL A 267 -14.73 23.14 -7.01
N THR A 268 -13.73 23.86 -6.53
CA THR A 268 -13.54 25.28 -6.81
C THR A 268 -12.33 25.47 -7.71
N MET A 269 -12.53 26.06 -8.89
CA MET A 269 -11.46 26.39 -9.83
C MET A 269 -11.16 27.90 -9.75
N ILE A 270 -9.91 28.26 -9.48
CA ILE A 270 -9.49 29.64 -9.23
C ILE A 270 -8.37 29.99 -10.21
N SER A 271 -8.68 30.84 -11.20
CA SER A 271 -7.70 31.32 -12.18
C SER A 271 -7.13 32.70 -11.84
N GLY A 272 -7.64 33.35 -10.80
CA GLY A 272 -7.30 34.71 -10.39
C GLY A 272 -8.16 35.13 -9.19
N ARG A 273 -8.16 36.42 -8.84
CA ARG A 273 -9.06 36.91 -7.78
C ARG A 273 -10.51 36.83 -8.24
N CYS A 274 -11.37 36.29 -7.38
CA CYS A 274 -12.81 36.25 -7.62
C CYS A 274 -13.37 37.68 -7.62
N PRO A 275 -14.15 38.09 -8.63
CA PRO A 275 -14.86 39.37 -8.61
C PRO A 275 -15.75 39.46 -7.37
N LEU A 276 -15.82 40.63 -6.73
CA LEU A 276 -16.77 40.93 -5.65
C LEU A 276 -17.53 42.21 -5.96
N TYR A 277 -18.77 42.28 -5.46
CA TYR A 277 -19.57 43.49 -5.49
C TYR A 277 -18.86 44.59 -4.67
N GLY A 278 -18.55 45.73 -5.30
CA GLY A 278 -17.76 46.82 -4.69
C GLY A 278 -16.33 46.97 -5.26
N GLY A 279 -15.90 46.12 -6.19
CA GLY A 279 -14.68 46.32 -7.00
C GLY A 279 -13.56 45.31 -6.74
N GLU A 280 -12.54 45.35 -7.61
CA GLU A 280 -11.36 44.47 -7.57
C GLU A 280 -10.11 45.17 -7.03
N GLU A 281 -10.18 46.48 -6.76
CA GLU A 281 -9.04 47.28 -6.34
C GLU A 281 -8.40 46.76 -5.04
N GLY A 282 -7.07 46.65 -5.05
CA GLY A 282 -6.27 46.22 -3.90
C GLY A 282 -6.37 44.73 -3.57
N ARG A 283 -6.99 43.90 -4.44
CA ARG A 283 -7.06 42.45 -4.24
C ARG A 283 -5.95 41.75 -5.01
N GLU A 284 -5.24 40.86 -4.33
CA GLU A 284 -4.07 40.19 -4.91
C GLU A 284 -4.06 38.70 -4.61
N MET A 285 -3.58 37.91 -5.57
CA MET A 285 -3.42 36.47 -5.47
C MET A 285 -1.94 36.13 -5.59
N HIS A 286 -1.45 35.35 -4.63
CA HIS A 286 -0.10 34.83 -4.60
C HIS A 286 -0.14 33.31 -4.69
N VAL A 287 0.60 32.72 -5.62
CA VAL A 287 0.82 31.27 -5.70
C VAL A 287 2.28 31.00 -5.39
N ILE A 288 2.52 30.27 -4.29
CA ILE A 288 3.83 29.81 -3.87
C ILE A 288 4.00 28.38 -4.34
N VAL A 289 4.99 28.19 -5.21
CA VAL A 289 5.40 26.91 -5.77
C VAL A 289 6.59 26.39 -4.97
N LEU A 290 6.34 25.41 -4.11
CA LEU A 290 7.30 24.90 -3.13
C LEU A 290 8.05 23.67 -3.67
N ASP A 291 9.37 23.74 -3.70
CA ASP A 291 10.26 22.60 -3.98
C ASP A 291 10.44 21.73 -2.74
N ASN A 292 11.14 22.23 -1.71
CA ASN A 292 11.37 21.53 -0.44
C ASN A 292 11.88 20.08 -0.62
N GLY A 293 12.74 19.86 -1.62
CA GLY A 293 13.34 18.56 -1.94
C GLY A 293 12.68 17.78 -3.06
N ARG A 294 11.57 18.26 -3.64
CA ARG A 294 10.87 17.61 -4.77
C ARG A 294 11.73 17.51 -6.02
N ARG A 295 12.56 18.51 -6.36
CA ARG A 295 13.51 18.40 -7.48
C ARG A 295 14.58 17.34 -7.23
N ARG A 296 15.05 17.19 -5.99
CA ARG A 296 15.95 16.07 -5.63
C ARG A 296 15.25 14.73 -5.79
N MET A 297 13.99 14.62 -5.35
CA MET A 297 13.17 13.42 -5.55
C MET A 297 12.98 13.09 -7.02
N LEU A 298 12.77 14.10 -7.89
CA LEU A 298 12.62 13.92 -9.33
C LEU A 298 13.85 13.28 -9.97
N GLN A 299 15.05 13.67 -9.52
CA GLN A 299 16.31 13.12 -10.01
C GLN A 299 16.61 11.71 -9.45
N ASP A 300 15.99 11.33 -8.34
CA ASP A 300 16.19 10.01 -7.75
C ASP A 300 15.37 8.93 -8.50
N PRO A 301 16.02 7.88 -9.07
CA PRO A 301 15.33 6.86 -9.85
C PRO A 301 14.38 5.99 -9.01
N TRP A 302 14.57 5.93 -7.69
CA TRP A 302 13.66 5.26 -6.78
C TRP A 302 12.51 6.18 -6.39
N PHE A 303 12.79 7.41 -5.96
CA PHE A 303 11.80 8.26 -5.30
C PHE A 303 10.97 9.15 -6.23
N ARG A 304 11.35 9.33 -7.50
CA ARG A 304 10.58 10.16 -8.45
C ARG A 304 9.11 9.79 -8.57
N GLU A 305 8.81 8.50 -8.45
CA GLU A 305 7.46 7.96 -8.56
C GLU A 305 6.54 8.48 -7.45
N ALA A 306 7.09 8.86 -6.29
CA ALA A 306 6.32 9.43 -5.19
C ALA A 306 5.68 10.78 -5.54
N LEU A 307 6.25 11.53 -6.51
CA LEU A 307 5.71 12.81 -7.00
C LEU A 307 4.38 12.63 -7.74
N ASN A 308 4.05 11.43 -8.22
CA ASN A 308 2.75 11.16 -8.83
C ASN A 308 1.59 11.22 -7.83
N CYS A 309 1.86 11.24 -6.52
CA CYS A 309 0.83 11.06 -5.50
C CYS A 309 -0.20 12.19 -5.46
N ILE A 310 -1.46 11.85 -5.67
CA ILE A 310 -2.59 12.79 -5.57
C ILE A 310 -3.10 13.02 -4.13
N ARG A 311 -2.47 12.41 -3.10
CA ARG A 311 -2.86 12.54 -1.68
C ARG A 311 -4.29 12.06 -1.34
N CYS A 312 -4.79 11.03 -2.02
CA CYS A 312 -6.11 10.46 -1.72
C CYS A 312 -6.16 9.61 -0.42
N GLY A 313 -5.02 9.19 0.14
CA GLY A 313 -5.02 8.38 1.36
C GLY A 313 -5.52 6.93 1.20
N ALA A 314 -5.80 6.46 -0.02
CA ALA A 314 -6.22 5.07 -0.27
C ALA A 314 -5.26 4.03 0.34
N CYS A 315 -3.95 4.30 0.26
CA CYS A 315 -2.93 3.46 0.86
C CYS A 315 -3.05 3.35 2.38
N MET A 316 -3.61 4.35 3.06
CA MET A 316 -3.84 4.37 4.50
C MET A 316 -5.09 3.56 4.86
N ASN A 317 -6.18 3.75 4.10
CA ASN A 317 -7.43 3.00 4.25
C ASN A 317 -7.21 1.48 4.11
N VAL A 318 -6.32 1.05 3.22
CA VAL A 318 -5.99 -0.38 3.05
C VAL A 318 -4.90 -0.90 3.99
N CYS A 319 -4.16 -0.01 4.66
CA CYS A 319 -3.00 -0.42 5.42
C CYS A 319 -3.43 -1.12 6.73
N PRO A 320 -3.05 -2.40 6.92
CA PRO A 320 -3.41 -3.14 8.12
C PRO A 320 -2.79 -2.53 9.37
N THR A 321 -1.49 -2.20 9.33
CA THR A 321 -0.79 -1.63 10.48
C THR A 321 -1.36 -0.27 10.85
N TYR A 322 -1.61 0.60 9.86
CA TYR A 322 -2.15 1.93 10.10
C TYR A 322 -3.51 1.87 10.81
N SER A 323 -4.36 0.92 10.42
CA SER A 323 -5.68 0.72 11.06
C SER A 323 -5.60 0.23 12.52
N VAL A 324 -4.42 -0.24 12.97
CA VAL A 324 -4.19 -0.70 14.35
C VAL A 324 -3.50 0.38 15.19
N VAL A 325 -2.49 1.05 14.65
CA VAL A 325 -1.61 1.96 15.41
C VAL A 325 -1.90 3.45 15.18
N GLY A 326 -2.57 3.80 14.07
CA GLY A 326 -2.92 5.19 13.77
C GLY A 326 -1.80 6.09 13.28
N GLY A 327 -2.16 7.32 12.91
CA GLY A 327 -1.26 8.23 12.20
C GLY A 327 -0.22 8.94 13.06
N HIS A 328 -0.50 9.17 14.34
CA HIS A 328 0.50 9.76 15.25
C HIS A 328 1.65 8.81 15.58
N ILE A 329 1.47 7.51 15.36
CA ILE A 329 2.50 6.49 15.56
C ILE A 329 3.09 6.08 14.21
N PHE A 330 2.23 5.85 13.22
CA PHE A 330 2.61 5.53 11.86
C PHE A 330 2.64 6.78 10.99
N GLY A 331 3.42 7.79 11.39
CA GLY A 331 3.51 9.04 10.64
C GLY A 331 4.37 10.12 11.29
N HIS A 332 4.66 11.14 10.50
CA HIS A 332 5.09 12.46 10.95
C HIS A 332 3.97 13.45 10.58
N ILE A 333 4.26 14.46 9.76
CA ILE A 333 3.26 15.30 9.06
C ILE A 333 2.54 14.48 7.98
N TYR A 334 3.29 13.63 7.28
CA TYR A 334 2.75 12.69 6.30
C TYR A 334 2.60 11.31 6.95
N PRO A 335 1.37 10.91 7.33
CA PRO A 335 1.12 9.59 7.90
C PRO A 335 0.96 8.47 6.87
N GLY A 336 1.05 7.23 7.36
CA GLY A 336 0.77 6.01 6.63
C GLY A 336 1.84 5.60 5.62
N PRO A 337 1.52 4.68 4.70
CA PRO A 337 2.52 4.07 3.82
C PRO A 337 3.25 5.06 2.91
N ILE A 338 2.53 5.92 2.19
CA ILE A 338 3.15 6.96 1.34
C ILE A 338 3.91 8.00 2.16
N GLY A 339 3.55 8.16 3.44
CA GLY A 339 4.21 9.06 4.36
C GLY A 339 5.66 8.68 4.67
N ILE A 340 6.02 7.39 4.59
CA ILE A 340 7.41 6.94 4.80
C ILE A 340 8.37 7.57 3.77
N PRO A 341 8.24 7.31 2.45
CA PRO A 341 9.15 7.90 1.47
C PRO A 341 9.03 9.42 1.41
N TRP A 342 7.81 9.97 1.57
CA TRP A 342 7.64 11.42 1.55
C TRP A 342 8.37 12.11 2.70
N THR A 343 8.20 11.61 3.93
CA THR A 343 8.90 12.14 5.11
C THR A 343 10.41 11.99 4.96
N ALA A 344 10.90 10.84 4.46
CA ALA A 344 12.32 10.62 4.27
C ALA A 344 12.96 11.65 3.33
N MET A 345 12.26 12.00 2.25
CA MET A 345 12.81 12.88 1.21
C MET A 345 12.65 14.38 1.51
N VAL A 346 11.58 14.75 2.21
CA VAL A 346 11.25 16.15 2.52
C VAL A 346 11.79 16.58 3.89
N HIS A 347 11.71 15.70 4.89
CA HIS A 347 12.08 16.01 6.27
C HIS A 347 13.33 15.28 6.77
N GLY A 348 13.91 14.39 5.96
CA GLY A 348 15.04 13.56 6.35
C GLY A 348 14.64 12.17 6.81
N ILE A 349 15.53 11.20 6.58
CA ILE A 349 15.32 9.79 6.88
C ILE A 349 15.12 9.52 8.37
N GLU A 350 15.72 10.34 9.23
CA GLU A 350 15.58 10.29 10.68
C GLU A 350 14.17 10.60 11.14
N LYS A 351 13.42 11.43 10.40
CA LYS A 351 12.00 11.72 10.67
C LYS A 351 11.08 10.62 10.15
N ALA A 352 11.50 9.82 9.17
CA ALA A 352 10.81 8.61 8.70
C ALA A 352 10.98 7.41 9.65
N SER A 353 11.12 7.69 10.93
CA SER A 353 11.49 6.74 11.99
C SER A 353 10.44 5.64 12.20
N PHE A 354 9.20 5.88 11.79
CA PHE A 354 8.08 4.92 11.84
C PHE A 354 8.13 3.83 10.76
N THR A 355 9.12 3.86 9.85
CA THR A 355 9.32 2.85 8.80
C THR A 355 9.22 1.38 9.26
N PRO A 356 9.72 0.97 10.45
CA PRO A 356 9.61 -0.41 10.93
C PRO A 356 8.18 -0.94 11.13
N LEU A 357 7.17 -0.07 11.16
CA LEU A 357 5.74 -0.45 11.21
C LEU A 357 5.23 -1.01 9.88
N CYS A 358 5.90 -0.70 8.76
CA CYS A 358 5.55 -1.28 7.48
C CYS A 358 5.95 -2.75 7.44
N ILE A 359 4.94 -3.62 7.38
CA ILE A 359 5.12 -5.07 7.26
C ILE A 359 5.41 -5.53 5.81
N SER A 360 5.45 -4.63 4.84
CA SER A 360 5.70 -4.95 3.42
C SER A 360 4.69 -5.96 2.83
N CYS A 361 3.39 -5.69 2.97
CA CYS A 361 2.33 -6.55 2.41
C CYS A 361 1.88 -6.20 0.98
N GLY A 362 2.37 -5.10 0.40
CA GLY A 362 2.06 -4.73 -1.00
C GLY A 362 0.74 -4.00 -1.25
N LEU A 363 -0.27 -4.14 -0.39
CA LEU A 363 -1.65 -3.64 -0.65
C LEU A 363 -1.76 -2.16 -1.02
N CYS A 364 -0.83 -1.32 -0.57
CA CYS A 364 -0.80 0.11 -0.92
C CYS A 364 -0.53 0.38 -2.40
N ARG A 365 0.14 -0.53 -3.12
CA ARG A 365 0.29 -0.49 -4.58
C ARG A 365 -1.03 -0.81 -5.26
N GLU A 366 -1.67 -1.89 -4.81
CA GLU A 366 -2.92 -2.41 -5.42
C GLU A 366 -4.05 -1.38 -5.43
N VAL A 367 -4.15 -0.55 -4.39
CA VAL A 367 -5.20 0.48 -4.28
C VAL A 367 -4.79 1.85 -4.82
N CYS A 368 -3.57 2.01 -5.35
CA CYS A 368 -3.08 3.32 -5.78
C CYS A 368 -3.71 3.72 -7.13
N PRO A 369 -4.49 4.81 -7.22
CA PRO A 369 -5.12 5.22 -8.48
C PRO A 369 -4.13 5.65 -9.57
N VAL A 370 -2.90 5.92 -9.19
CA VAL A 370 -1.83 6.44 -10.05
C VAL A 370 -0.64 5.50 -10.08
N ASP A 371 -0.89 4.22 -9.75
CA ASP A 371 0.04 3.10 -9.85
C ASP A 371 1.44 3.36 -9.26
N ILE A 372 1.49 3.99 -8.07
CA ILE A 372 2.75 4.15 -7.34
C ILE A 372 3.08 2.86 -6.61
N ASP A 373 4.27 2.33 -6.85
CA ASP A 373 4.85 1.20 -6.14
C ASP A 373 5.41 1.61 -4.77
N ILE A 374 4.51 2.07 -3.90
CA ILE A 374 4.79 2.47 -2.52
C ILE A 374 5.60 1.41 -1.75
N PRO A 375 5.33 0.08 -1.88
CA PRO A 375 6.13 -0.94 -1.21
C PRO A 375 7.63 -0.86 -1.52
N MET A 376 8.00 -0.67 -2.80
CA MET A 376 9.41 -0.54 -3.19
C MET A 376 10.03 0.77 -2.74
N LEU A 377 9.27 1.87 -2.74
CA LEU A 377 9.73 3.14 -2.15
C LEU A 377 10.07 2.95 -0.66
N ILE A 378 9.21 2.28 0.10
CA ILE A 378 9.45 1.97 1.51
C ILE A 378 10.65 1.03 1.67
N SER A 379 10.78 0.02 0.81
CA SER A 379 11.92 -0.89 0.81
C SER A 379 13.24 -0.13 0.59
N LYS A 380 13.24 0.89 -0.28
CA LYS A 380 14.41 1.76 -0.48
C LYS A 380 14.72 2.59 0.76
N VAL A 381 13.72 3.16 1.44
CA VAL A 381 13.94 3.85 2.73
C VAL A 381 14.54 2.90 3.78
N LYS A 382 14.01 1.68 3.89
CA LYS A 382 14.59 0.63 4.76
C LYS A 382 16.04 0.35 4.39
N SER A 383 16.34 0.29 3.09
CA SER A 383 17.69 0.05 2.59
C SER A 383 18.67 1.15 2.97
N LEU A 384 18.26 2.41 2.84
CA LEU A 384 19.07 3.56 3.28
C LEU A 384 19.35 3.51 4.78
N ASP A 385 18.34 3.19 5.61
CA ASP A 385 18.53 3.01 7.06
C ASP A 385 19.43 1.80 7.39
N VAL A 386 19.40 0.73 6.59
CA VAL A 386 20.33 -0.42 6.71
C VAL A 386 21.75 -0.03 6.35
N MET A 387 21.95 0.75 5.28
CA MET A 387 23.28 1.22 4.88
C MET A 387 23.91 2.14 5.93
N GLU A 388 23.12 3.05 6.52
CA GLU A 388 23.61 4.01 7.52
C GLU A 388 23.88 3.35 8.89
N ARG A 389 23.02 2.42 9.34
CA ARG A 389 23.00 1.97 10.74
C ARG A 389 23.13 0.45 10.92
N GLY A 390 23.34 -0.30 9.84
CA GLY A 390 23.45 -1.75 9.83
C GLY A 390 22.12 -2.50 10.00
N GLN A 391 22.10 -3.80 9.70
CA GLN A 391 20.89 -4.64 9.84
C GLN A 391 20.77 -5.23 11.26
N LEU A 392 19.54 -5.34 11.77
CA LEU A 392 19.25 -6.00 13.06
C LEU A 392 19.59 -7.50 12.98
N LEU A 393 20.16 -8.07 14.05
CA LEU A 393 20.49 -9.50 14.10
C LEU A 393 19.28 -10.40 13.82
N THR A 394 18.12 -10.08 14.39
CA THR A 394 16.87 -10.82 14.14
C THR A 394 16.48 -10.76 12.65
N ASN A 395 16.66 -9.61 11.99
CA ASN A 395 16.37 -9.50 10.56
C ASN A 395 17.36 -10.33 9.75
N LYS A 396 18.68 -10.25 10.03
CA LYS A 396 19.70 -11.07 9.37
C LYS A 396 19.39 -12.57 9.45
N LEU A 397 18.96 -13.04 10.62
CA LEU A 397 18.55 -14.44 10.80
C LEU A 397 17.32 -14.80 9.95
N LEU A 398 16.30 -13.93 9.94
CA LEU A 398 15.06 -14.12 9.19
C LEU A 398 15.18 -13.82 7.69
N GLU A 399 16.29 -13.24 7.23
CA GLU A 399 16.67 -13.12 5.83
C GLU A 399 17.31 -14.40 5.32
N GLU A 400 18.07 -15.09 6.18
CA GLU A 400 18.86 -16.29 5.86
C GLU A 400 18.21 -17.61 6.29
N TYR A 401 16.90 -17.62 6.56
CA TYR A 401 16.22 -18.85 7.00
C TYR A 401 16.36 -19.99 5.99
N GLU A 402 16.47 -19.69 4.70
CA GLU A 402 16.58 -20.70 3.65
C GLU A 402 17.90 -21.46 3.76
N SER A 403 19.00 -20.74 4.01
CA SER A 403 20.33 -21.30 4.24
C SER A 403 20.31 -22.30 5.40
N LEU A 404 19.59 -21.97 6.48
CA LEU A 404 19.37 -22.87 7.62
C LEU A 404 18.57 -24.13 7.21
N TYR A 405 17.47 -23.97 6.49
CA TYR A 405 16.60 -25.09 6.11
C TYR A 405 17.25 -26.02 5.07
N ASN A 406 18.08 -25.47 4.18
CA ASN A 406 18.88 -26.25 3.24
C ASN A 406 19.87 -27.20 3.96
N ILE A 407 20.37 -26.81 5.13
CA ILE A 407 21.17 -27.69 6.00
C ILE A 407 20.24 -28.65 6.75
N ALA A 408 19.15 -28.13 7.32
CA ALA A 408 18.22 -28.90 8.16
C ALA A 408 17.57 -30.09 7.42
N ARG A 409 17.29 -29.97 6.12
CA ARG A 409 16.74 -31.08 5.32
C ARG A 409 17.60 -32.33 5.25
N ARG A 410 18.90 -32.24 5.57
CA ARG A 410 19.79 -33.41 5.67
C ARG A 410 19.53 -34.23 6.94
N PHE A 411 18.98 -33.60 7.99
CA PHE A 411 18.73 -34.21 9.30
C PHE A 411 17.37 -33.78 9.86
N PRO A 412 16.25 -34.04 9.15
CA PRO A 412 14.93 -33.48 9.48
C PRO A 412 14.44 -33.91 10.86
N ARG A 413 14.67 -35.18 11.25
CA ARG A 413 14.32 -35.70 12.59
C ARG A 413 15.01 -34.93 13.72
N PHE A 414 16.31 -34.68 13.57
CA PHE A 414 17.09 -33.95 14.57
C PHE A 414 16.65 -32.49 14.64
N PHE A 415 16.53 -31.82 13.48
CA PHE A 415 16.08 -30.43 13.43
C PHE A 415 14.69 -30.25 14.06
N ASN A 416 13.72 -31.10 13.69
CA ASN A 416 12.36 -31.03 14.23
C ASN A 416 12.32 -31.29 15.73
N TRP A 417 13.17 -32.20 16.23
CA TRP A 417 13.35 -32.40 17.66
C TRP A 417 13.90 -31.16 18.37
N VAL A 418 14.94 -30.51 17.81
CA VAL A 418 15.54 -29.30 18.37
C VAL A 418 14.53 -28.14 18.42
N ILE A 419 13.85 -27.85 17.31
CA ILE A 419 12.87 -26.74 17.27
C ILE A 419 11.67 -26.98 18.19
N GLY A 420 11.36 -28.24 18.52
CA GLY A 420 10.33 -28.61 19.49
C GLY A 420 10.74 -28.41 20.95
N ARG A 421 12.03 -28.20 21.27
CA ARG A 421 12.49 -28.02 22.65
C ARG A 421 12.24 -26.61 23.18
N ARG A 422 11.53 -26.52 24.30
CA ARG A 422 11.24 -25.24 24.99
C ARG A 422 12.51 -24.43 25.31
N LEU A 423 13.61 -25.08 25.72
CA LEU A 423 14.87 -24.39 25.99
C LEU A 423 15.46 -23.73 24.74
N PHE A 424 15.48 -24.42 23.60
CA PHE A 424 15.94 -23.85 22.33
C PHE A 424 15.09 -22.64 21.92
N ARG A 425 13.77 -22.77 22.04
CA ARG A 425 12.79 -21.72 21.76
C ARG A 425 12.96 -20.50 22.67
N TYR A 426 13.24 -20.72 23.95
CA TYR A 426 13.58 -19.69 24.92
C TYR A 426 14.88 -18.95 24.54
N LEU A 427 15.92 -19.67 24.14
CA LEU A 427 17.18 -19.08 23.67
C LEU A 427 16.99 -18.25 22.40
N LEU A 428 16.25 -18.77 21.41
CA LEU A 428 15.90 -18.01 20.20
C LEU A 428 15.14 -16.72 20.52
N HIS A 429 14.23 -16.76 21.50
CA HIS A 429 13.49 -15.58 21.95
C HIS A 429 14.40 -14.55 22.62
N HIS A 430 15.16 -14.95 23.64
CA HIS A 430 15.94 -13.98 24.41
C HIS A 430 17.17 -13.48 23.65
N LEU A 431 17.88 -14.35 22.93
CA LEU A 431 19.15 -14.03 22.26
C LEU A 431 18.95 -13.50 20.84
N LEU A 432 18.09 -14.13 20.03
CA LEU A 432 17.96 -13.81 18.60
C LEU A 432 16.67 -13.04 18.25
N GLY A 433 15.76 -12.87 19.21
CA GLY A 433 14.55 -12.07 19.03
C GLY A 433 13.46 -12.74 18.19
N VAL A 434 13.44 -14.07 18.11
CA VAL A 434 12.38 -14.84 17.45
C VAL A 434 11.32 -15.26 18.48
N GLU A 435 10.06 -14.99 18.21
CA GLU A 435 8.99 -15.19 19.19
C GLU A 435 8.81 -16.67 19.60
N MET A 436 8.79 -16.95 20.91
CA MET A 436 8.67 -18.31 21.45
C MET A 436 7.28 -18.90 21.19
N SER A 437 6.28 -18.03 21.08
CA SER A 437 4.89 -18.42 20.79
C SER A 437 4.65 -18.77 19.32
N ARG A 438 5.50 -18.31 18.39
CA ARG A 438 5.30 -18.53 16.94
C ARG A 438 5.81 -19.90 16.48
N PRO A 439 4.97 -20.81 15.97
CA PRO A 439 5.47 -22.10 15.51
C PRO A 439 6.54 -21.93 14.42
N ILE A 440 7.68 -22.61 14.58
CA ILE A 440 8.66 -22.74 13.50
C ILE A 440 8.18 -23.92 12.63
N PRO A 441 8.07 -23.73 11.30
CA PRO A 441 7.70 -24.82 10.40
C PRO A 441 8.64 -26.01 10.55
N PRO A 442 8.13 -27.25 10.69
CA PRO A 442 8.97 -28.43 10.65
C PRO A 442 9.53 -28.64 9.24
N VAL A 443 10.69 -29.29 9.16
CA VAL A 443 11.27 -29.74 7.90
C VAL A 443 10.73 -31.13 7.57
N SER A 444 10.28 -31.30 6.33
CA SER A 444 9.79 -32.59 5.85
C SER A 444 10.89 -33.64 5.81
N GLY A 445 10.55 -34.88 6.14
CA GLY A 445 11.43 -36.03 5.95
C GLY A 445 11.60 -36.44 4.48
N PHE A 446 10.76 -35.90 3.59
CA PHE A 446 10.74 -36.21 2.17
C PHE A 446 11.51 -35.14 1.38
N ASP A 447 12.49 -35.56 0.59
CA ASP A 447 13.27 -34.67 -0.28
C ASP A 447 12.67 -34.68 -1.70
N PHE A 448 11.96 -33.60 -2.04
CA PHE A 448 11.34 -33.43 -3.36
C PHE A 448 12.36 -33.50 -4.51
N ILE A 449 13.54 -32.88 -4.37
CA ILE A 449 14.54 -32.83 -5.44
C ILE A 449 15.09 -34.23 -5.72
N ARG A 450 15.33 -35.02 -4.66
CA ARG A 450 15.74 -36.43 -4.80
C ARG A 450 14.66 -37.26 -5.46
N TRP A 451 13.40 -37.11 -5.04
CA TRP A 451 12.26 -37.80 -5.65
C TRP A 451 12.12 -37.43 -7.13
N PHE A 452 12.16 -36.14 -7.46
CA PHE A 452 11.99 -35.64 -8.83
C PHE A 452 13.05 -36.20 -9.78
N ARG A 453 14.31 -36.32 -9.34
CA ARG A 453 15.39 -36.91 -10.15
C ARG A 453 15.27 -38.44 -10.32
N GLY A 454 14.68 -39.12 -9.34
CA GLY A 454 14.52 -40.58 -9.35
C GLY A 454 13.20 -41.06 -9.95
N ARG A 455 12.24 -40.16 -10.21
CA ARG A 455 10.95 -40.52 -10.78
C ARG A 455 11.13 -40.99 -12.22
N LYS A 456 10.30 -41.94 -12.64
CA LYS A 456 10.06 -42.15 -14.08
C LYS A 456 9.21 -40.97 -14.54
N ALA A 457 9.76 -40.09 -15.37
CA ALA A 457 8.97 -39.02 -15.96
C ALA A 457 7.73 -39.63 -16.61
N GLY A 458 6.54 -39.06 -16.35
CA GLY A 458 5.34 -39.44 -17.09
C GLY A 458 5.61 -39.35 -18.59
N ALA A 459 5.00 -40.24 -19.38
CA ALA A 459 5.09 -40.16 -20.83
C ALA A 459 4.63 -38.76 -21.28
N ALA A 460 5.58 -37.90 -21.67
CA ALA A 460 5.31 -36.59 -22.25
C ALA A 460 4.65 -36.82 -23.62
N GLY A 461 3.35 -37.08 -23.61
CA GLY A 461 2.56 -37.34 -24.81
C GLY A 461 1.96 -36.07 -25.42
N GLY A 462 2.12 -34.92 -24.76
CA GLY A 462 1.58 -33.62 -25.20
C GLY A 462 2.67 -32.61 -25.59
N ASP A 463 2.22 -31.39 -25.92
CA ASP A 463 3.01 -30.26 -26.44
C ASP A 463 3.38 -29.21 -25.36
N GLY A 464 2.95 -29.42 -24.11
CA GLY A 464 3.13 -28.46 -23.02
C GLY A 464 4.51 -28.53 -22.36
N ARG A 465 5.05 -27.39 -21.92
CA ARG A 465 6.33 -27.31 -21.21
C ARG A 465 6.23 -26.43 -19.97
N ALA A 466 6.63 -26.96 -18.82
CA ALA A 466 6.49 -26.32 -17.52
C ALA A 466 7.79 -26.33 -16.72
N ALA A 467 8.21 -25.18 -16.22
CA ALA A 467 9.33 -25.02 -15.30
C ALA A 467 8.79 -24.69 -13.90
N ILE A 468 9.06 -25.55 -12.92
CA ILE A 468 8.56 -25.36 -11.55
C ILE A 468 9.51 -24.45 -10.77
N PHE A 469 8.98 -23.31 -10.32
CA PHE A 469 9.66 -22.44 -9.38
C PHE A 469 9.25 -22.79 -7.93
N LEU A 470 10.18 -23.36 -7.19
CA LEU A 470 10.00 -23.82 -5.81
C LEU A 470 10.59 -22.81 -4.83
N ASP A 471 9.70 -22.12 -4.14
CA ASP A 471 10.10 -21.32 -2.97
C ASP A 471 10.18 -22.20 -1.71
N PHE A 472 10.41 -21.57 -0.56
CA PHE A 472 10.69 -22.20 0.72
C PHE A 472 9.72 -23.32 1.16
N PHE A 473 8.41 -23.07 1.16
CA PHE A 473 7.45 -24.02 1.74
C PHE A 473 7.28 -25.31 0.93
N PRO A 474 7.02 -25.26 -0.39
CA PRO A 474 6.97 -26.45 -1.23
C PRO A 474 8.30 -27.22 -1.27
N LEU A 475 9.43 -26.58 -0.97
CA LEU A 475 10.73 -27.26 -0.99
C LEU A 475 11.05 -27.97 0.34
N TYR A 476 10.76 -27.33 1.48
CA TYR A 476 11.24 -27.81 2.79
C TYR A 476 10.16 -28.27 3.76
N VAL A 477 8.93 -27.75 3.66
CA VAL A 477 7.87 -27.95 4.67
C VAL A 477 6.77 -28.87 4.14
N SER A 478 6.25 -28.58 2.95
CA SER A 478 5.13 -29.30 2.34
C SER A 478 5.47 -29.74 0.91
N PRO A 479 6.48 -30.62 0.72
CA PRO A 479 6.86 -31.11 -0.60
C PRO A 479 5.76 -31.90 -1.32
N GLU A 480 4.73 -32.37 -0.62
CA GLU A 480 3.55 -32.95 -1.24
C GLU A 480 2.85 -31.99 -2.23
N LEU A 481 2.93 -30.67 -2.02
CA LEU A 481 2.38 -29.69 -2.95
C LEU A 481 3.13 -29.71 -4.28
N ALA A 482 4.46 -29.80 -4.23
CA ALA A 482 5.31 -29.87 -5.41
C ALA A 482 5.09 -31.18 -6.17
N VAL A 483 4.95 -32.30 -5.46
CA VAL A 483 4.61 -33.60 -6.07
C VAL A 483 3.28 -33.54 -6.80
N LYS A 484 2.20 -33.11 -6.12
CA LYS A 484 0.87 -32.98 -6.74
C LYS A 484 0.87 -32.06 -7.96
N THR A 485 1.69 -31.02 -7.93
CA THR A 485 1.85 -30.10 -9.08
C THR A 485 2.48 -30.81 -10.27
N VAL A 486 3.58 -31.54 -10.04
CA VAL A 486 4.25 -32.31 -11.10
C VAL A 486 3.30 -33.35 -11.68
N GLU A 487 2.62 -34.12 -10.83
CA GLU A 487 1.66 -35.15 -11.25
C GLU A 487 0.51 -34.56 -12.08
N ALA A 488 -0.07 -33.43 -11.65
CA ALA A 488 -1.15 -32.77 -12.39
C ALA A 488 -0.68 -32.26 -13.76
N LEU A 489 0.54 -31.72 -13.86
CA LEU A 489 1.09 -31.23 -15.12
C LEU A 489 1.45 -32.38 -16.06
N GLU A 490 2.11 -33.43 -15.57
CA GLU A 490 2.42 -34.62 -16.37
C GLU A 490 1.14 -35.32 -16.85
N ALA A 491 0.10 -35.39 -16.01
CA ALA A 491 -1.23 -35.87 -16.41
C ALA A 491 -1.86 -35.01 -17.51
N ALA A 492 -1.62 -33.70 -17.50
CA ALA A 492 -2.05 -32.78 -18.56
C ALA A 492 -1.19 -32.86 -19.84
N GLY A 493 -0.22 -33.79 -19.90
CA GLY A 493 0.67 -34.00 -21.04
C GLY A 493 1.85 -33.02 -21.11
N TYR A 494 2.27 -32.42 -19.99
CA TYR A 494 3.38 -31.48 -19.96
C TYR A 494 4.72 -32.16 -19.69
N GLU A 495 5.76 -31.69 -20.38
CA GLU A 495 7.14 -31.85 -19.98
C GLU A 495 7.42 -30.94 -18.78
N VAL A 496 7.79 -31.53 -17.64
CA VAL A 496 8.04 -30.79 -16.39
C VAL A 496 9.53 -30.82 -16.04
N VAL A 497 10.10 -29.62 -15.85
CA VAL A 497 11.48 -29.42 -15.38
C VAL A 497 11.50 -28.63 -14.08
N VAL A 498 12.53 -28.88 -13.26
CA VAL A 498 12.83 -28.10 -12.05
C VAL A 498 14.23 -27.53 -12.25
N PRO A 499 14.37 -26.25 -12.68
CA PRO A 499 15.67 -25.65 -12.91
C PRO A 499 16.44 -25.45 -11.60
N LYS A 500 17.74 -25.18 -11.73
CA LYS A 500 18.48 -24.58 -10.61
C LYS A 500 17.85 -23.22 -10.31
N GLN A 501 17.70 -22.94 -9.03
CA GLN A 501 17.00 -21.75 -8.56
C GLN A 501 17.39 -21.45 -7.12
N MET A 502 17.20 -20.20 -6.74
CA MET A 502 17.22 -19.72 -5.36
C MET A 502 15.80 -19.25 -5.00
N SER A 503 15.49 -19.08 -3.71
CA SER A 503 14.23 -18.46 -3.31
C SER A 503 14.01 -17.09 -3.98
N ALA A 504 12.75 -16.66 -4.01
CA ALA A 504 12.38 -15.38 -4.61
C ALA A 504 13.07 -14.17 -3.94
N GLY A 505 13.48 -14.31 -2.66
CA GLY A 505 14.23 -13.28 -1.94
C GLY A 505 13.36 -12.17 -1.32
N TYR A 506 12.05 -12.37 -1.17
CA TYR A 506 11.15 -11.36 -0.60
C TYR A 506 11.51 -10.87 0.82
N PRO A 507 12.03 -11.70 1.74
CA PRO A 507 12.49 -11.22 3.06
C PRO A 507 13.54 -10.11 2.98
N TYR A 508 14.44 -10.18 2.00
CA TYR A 508 15.46 -9.14 1.77
C TYR A 508 14.80 -7.81 1.38
N ILE A 509 13.76 -7.84 0.54
CA ILE A 509 12.92 -6.65 0.23
C ILE A 509 12.24 -6.14 1.51
N ALA A 510 11.60 -7.04 2.26
CA ALA A 510 10.84 -6.66 3.46
C ALA A 510 11.70 -5.96 4.53
N TYR A 511 13.00 -6.24 4.58
CA TYR A 511 13.93 -5.68 5.56
C TYR A 511 14.97 -4.69 4.98
N GLY A 512 14.90 -4.39 3.69
CA GLY A 512 15.71 -3.36 3.03
C GLY A 512 17.08 -3.83 2.51
N ASP A 513 17.35 -5.14 2.47
CA ASP A 513 18.58 -5.68 1.87
C ASP A 513 18.43 -5.80 0.35
N LEU A 514 18.35 -4.65 -0.33
CA LEU A 514 18.13 -4.59 -1.78
C LEU A 514 19.29 -5.21 -2.58
N GLY A 515 20.51 -5.23 -2.03
CA GLY A 515 21.66 -5.85 -2.68
C GLY A 515 21.47 -7.35 -2.86
N LYS A 516 21.12 -8.06 -1.78
CA LYS A 516 20.90 -9.51 -1.83
C LYS A 516 19.75 -9.93 -2.73
N VAL A 517 18.63 -9.21 -2.73
CA VAL A 517 17.54 -9.56 -3.65
C VAL A 517 17.92 -9.36 -5.11
N VAL A 518 18.75 -8.36 -5.44
CA VAL A 518 19.27 -8.18 -6.80
C VAL A 518 20.17 -9.35 -7.21
N GLU A 519 21.00 -9.88 -6.30
CA GLU A 519 21.78 -11.10 -6.56
C GLU A 519 20.88 -12.32 -6.84
N ARG A 520 19.84 -12.53 -6.03
CA ARG A 520 18.86 -13.59 -6.26
C ARG A 520 18.12 -13.42 -7.59
N ALA A 521 17.71 -12.19 -7.90
CA ALA A 521 17.01 -11.87 -9.15
C ALA A 521 17.89 -12.18 -10.36
N ARG A 522 19.16 -11.77 -10.36
CA ARG A 522 20.12 -12.09 -11.43
C ARG A 522 20.28 -13.59 -11.62
N TYR A 523 20.47 -14.33 -10.53
CA TYR A 523 20.64 -15.78 -10.58
C TYR A 523 19.40 -16.47 -11.15
N ASN A 524 18.23 -16.18 -10.58
CA ASN A 524 16.98 -16.80 -11.00
C ASN A 524 16.61 -16.44 -12.44
N ILE A 525 16.79 -15.19 -12.85
CA ILE A 525 16.55 -14.77 -14.24
C ILE A 525 17.50 -15.48 -15.19
N GLY A 526 18.79 -15.62 -14.83
CA GLY A 526 19.78 -16.33 -15.65
C GLY A 526 19.42 -17.80 -15.92
N GLU A 527 18.78 -18.47 -14.95
CA GLU A 527 18.32 -19.86 -15.11
C GLU A 527 16.95 -19.96 -15.79
N LEU A 528 16.04 -19.01 -15.54
CA LEU A 528 14.65 -19.05 -16.02
C LEU A 528 14.46 -18.46 -17.42
N ALA A 529 15.18 -17.41 -17.80
CA ALA A 529 15.01 -16.75 -19.09
C ALA A 529 15.29 -17.67 -20.29
N PRO A 530 16.34 -18.52 -20.28
CA PRO A 530 16.55 -19.49 -21.36
C PRO A 530 15.37 -20.47 -21.52
N LEU A 531 14.79 -20.93 -20.41
CA LEU A 531 13.63 -21.84 -20.43
C LEU A 531 12.38 -21.12 -20.94
N ALA A 532 12.12 -19.91 -20.47
CA ALA A 532 10.98 -19.10 -20.93
C ALA A 532 11.03 -18.86 -22.46
N ARG A 533 12.23 -18.62 -23.03
CA ARG A 533 12.45 -18.53 -24.49
C ARG A 533 12.19 -19.84 -25.24
N GLN A 534 12.44 -20.97 -24.59
CA GLN A 534 12.10 -22.31 -25.09
C GLN A 534 10.63 -22.68 -24.85
N ARG A 535 9.78 -21.68 -24.58
CA ARG A 535 8.33 -21.79 -24.35
C ARG A 535 7.94 -22.57 -23.10
N TYR A 536 8.84 -22.68 -22.12
CA TYR A 536 8.44 -23.15 -20.79
C TYR A 536 7.63 -22.06 -20.09
N ASP A 537 6.48 -22.44 -19.56
CA ASP A 537 5.74 -21.62 -18.61
C ASP A 537 6.31 -21.85 -17.20
N ILE A 538 6.59 -20.78 -16.47
CA ILE A 538 7.18 -20.80 -15.13
C ILE A 538 6.03 -20.83 -14.11
N ILE A 539 5.91 -21.92 -13.38
CA ILE A 539 4.80 -22.14 -12.43
C ILE A 539 5.33 -22.02 -11.02
N SER A 540 4.84 -21.03 -10.29
CA SER A 540 5.20 -20.80 -8.90
C SER A 540 4.07 -21.21 -7.95
N LEU A 541 4.45 -21.93 -6.89
CA LEU A 541 3.51 -22.51 -5.91
C LEU A 541 3.21 -21.56 -4.74
N GLU A 542 3.84 -20.39 -4.69
CA GLU A 542 3.60 -19.39 -3.65
C GLU A 542 3.20 -18.04 -4.28
N PRO A 543 2.12 -17.40 -3.80
CA PRO A 543 1.72 -16.08 -4.30
C PRO A 543 2.82 -15.03 -4.20
N THR A 544 3.63 -15.09 -3.13
CA THR A 544 4.74 -14.14 -2.91
C THR A 544 5.86 -14.31 -3.95
N ALA A 545 6.20 -15.55 -4.29
CA ALA A 545 7.20 -15.82 -5.32
C ALA A 545 6.70 -15.38 -6.70
N THR A 546 5.45 -15.72 -7.03
CA THR A 546 4.78 -15.25 -8.26
C THR A 546 4.81 -13.73 -8.37
N TYR A 547 4.38 -13.01 -7.32
CA TYR A 547 4.41 -11.55 -7.26
C TYR A 547 5.82 -10.98 -7.44
N THR A 548 6.82 -11.62 -6.84
CA THR A 548 8.22 -11.17 -6.92
C THR A 548 8.76 -11.31 -8.34
N LEU A 549 8.56 -12.46 -8.97
CA LEU A 549 8.99 -12.73 -10.35
C LEU A 549 8.28 -11.84 -11.36
N LYS A 550 6.96 -11.61 -11.19
CA LYS A 550 6.16 -10.81 -12.14
C LYS A 550 6.39 -9.31 -12.01
N TYR A 551 6.42 -8.76 -10.80
CA TYR A 551 6.37 -7.31 -10.60
C TYR A 551 7.64 -6.70 -10.02
N ILE A 552 8.39 -7.43 -9.19
CA ILE A 552 9.55 -6.87 -8.49
C ILE A 552 10.85 -7.07 -9.27
N TYR A 553 11.08 -8.28 -9.81
CA TYR A 553 12.28 -8.59 -10.58
C TYR A 553 12.46 -7.67 -11.79
N PRO A 554 11.43 -7.39 -12.61
CA PRO A 554 11.57 -6.41 -13.70
C PRO A 554 12.05 -5.05 -13.20
N LYS A 555 11.43 -4.51 -12.15
CA LYS A 555 11.82 -3.21 -11.60
C LYS A 555 13.27 -3.20 -11.09
N LEU A 556 13.68 -4.24 -10.35
CA LEU A 556 15.05 -4.38 -9.84
C LEU A 556 16.10 -4.50 -10.94
N MET A 557 15.71 -5.05 -12.10
CA MET A 557 16.58 -5.28 -13.24
C MET A 557 16.48 -4.21 -14.33
N GLY A 558 15.79 -3.09 -14.04
CA GLY A 558 15.60 -2.01 -15.01
C GLY A 558 14.76 -2.41 -16.23
N TYR A 559 13.82 -3.34 -16.04
CA TYR A 559 12.93 -3.90 -17.06
C TYR A 559 13.68 -4.50 -18.25
N SER A 560 14.80 -5.20 -17.99
CA SER A 560 15.55 -5.91 -19.04
C SER A 560 14.69 -6.95 -19.75
N ASP A 561 15.01 -7.23 -21.02
CA ASP A 561 14.31 -8.23 -21.85
C ASP A 561 14.18 -9.59 -21.15
N ASP A 562 15.25 -10.06 -20.50
CA ASP A 562 15.23 -11.32 -19.73
C ASP A 562 14.25 -11.27 -18.57
N SER A 563 14.24 -10.17 -17.80
CA SER A 563 13.34 -10.02 -16.66
C SER A 563 11.86 -9.93 -17.09
N MET A 564 11.59 -9.26 -18.21
CA MET A 564 10.25 -9.16 -18.80
C MET A 564 9.80 -10.49 -19.42
N THR A 565 10.72 -11.22 -20.03
CA THR A 565 10.46 -12.57 -20.56
C THR A 565 10.07 -13.52 -19.43
N VAL A 566 10.84 -13.54 -18.33
CA VAL A 566 10.52 -14.33 -17.13
C VAL A 566 9.18 -13.90 -16.53
N SER A 567 8.93 -12.60 -16.37
CA SER A 567 7.69 -12.05 -15.81
C SER A 567 6.46 -12.48 -16.61
N SER A 568 6.48 -12.29 -17.94
CA SER A 568 5.35 -12.63 -18.82
C SER A 568 5.06 -14.13 -18.90
N LYS A 569 6.07 -14.97 -18.63
CA LYS A 569 5.96 -16.43 -18.57
C LYS A 569 5.76 -16.99 -17.17
N THR A 570 5.61 -16.14 -16.15
CA THR A 570 5.37 -16.59 -14.78
C THR A 570 3.89 -16.61 -14.44
N PHE A 571 3.42 -17.75 -13.93
CA PHE A 571 2.03 -17.99 -13.53
C PHE A 571 1.96 -18.52 -12.11
N GLY A 572 0.90 -18.13 -11.40
CA GLY A 572 0.56 -18.76 -10.13
C GLY A 572 0.05 -20.18 -10.35
N LEU A 573 0.27 -21.06 -9.38
CA LEU A 573 -0.17 -22.46 -9.45
C LEU A 573 -1.67 -22.59 -9.77
N MET A 574 -2.52 -21.91 -9.00
CA MET A 574 -3.97 -22.05 -9.15
C MET A 574 -4.47 -21.42 -10.45
N GLU A 575 -3.86 -20.31 -10.88
CA GLU A 575 -4.06 -19.69 -12.20
C GLU A 575 -3.77 -20.70 -13.32
N TYR A 576 -2.61 -21.36 -13.26
CA TYR A 576 -2.20 -22.29 -14.29
C TYR A 576 -3.10 -23.53 -14.35
N LEU A 577 -3.38 -24.18 -13.21
CA LEU A 577 -4.26 -25.36 -13.16
C LEU A 577 -5.68 -25.04 -13.63
N SER A 578 -6.19 -23.86 -13.28
CA SER A 578 -7.48 -23.34 -13.72
C SER A 578 -7.53 -23.17 -15.25
N SER A 579 -6.43 -22.76 -15.88
CA SER A 579 -6.32 -22.70 -17.34
C SER A 579 -6.35 -24.09 -18.00
N LEU A 580 -5.68 -25.08 -17.41
CA LEU A 580 -5.66 -26.47 -17.93
C LEU A 580 -7.03 -27.13 -17.87
N VAL A 581 -7.79 -26.85 -16.81
CA VAL A 581 -9.17 -27.31 -16.65
C VAL A 581 -10.10 -26.65 -17.69
N ARG A 582 -9.92 -25.36 -18.00
CA ARG A 582 -10.67 -24.69 -19.08
C ARG A 582 -10.30 -25.23 -20.46
N ALA A 583 -9.03 -25.55 -20.67
CA ALA A 583 -8.53 -26.15 -21.90
C ALA A 583 -8.85 -27.64 -22.03
N ASN A 584 -9.63 -28.23 -21.11
CA ASN A 584 -10.01 -29.64 -21.08
C ASN A 584 -8.82 -30.62 -21.04
N ARG A 585 -7.63 -30.17 -20.59
CA ARG A 585 -6.48 -31.05 -20.35
C ARG A 585 -6.56 -31.76 -19.00
N LEU A 586 -7.18 -31.09 -18.03
CA LEU A 586 -7.48 -31.65 -16.72
C LEU A 586 -8.97 -31.56 -16.42
N GLU A 587 -9.43 -32.47 -15.58
CA GLU A 587 -10.75 -32.46 -14.97
C GLU A 587 -10.60 -32.40 -13.45
N VAL A 588 -11.46 -31.61 -12.81
CA VAL A 588 -11.55 -31.54 -11.35
C VAL A 588 -12.52 -32.61 -10.91
N GLU A 589 -12.07 -33.56 -10.11
CA GLU A 589 -12.97 -34.56 -9.54
C GLU A 589 -13.86 -33.93 -8.48
N ALA A 590 -15.11 -34.39 -8.41
CA ALA A 590 -15.97 -34.07 -7.29
C ALA A 590 -15.30 -34.59 -6.00
N ALA A 591 -14.89 -33.67 -5.14
CA ALA A 591 -14.20 -33.95 -3.88
C ALA A 591 -15.01 -33.46 -2.68
N TYR A 592 -16.28 -33.08 -2.89
CA TYR A 592 -17.15 -32.60 -1.83
C TYR A 592 -17.36 -33.68 -0.77
N ASP A 593 -17.00 -33.35 0.46
CA ASP A 593 -17.07 -34.23 1.62
C ASP A 593 -17.99 -33.70 2.73
N GLY A 594 -18.92 -32.81 2.36
CA GLY A 594 -19.84 -32.16 3.31
C GLY A 594 -19.32 -30.85 3.89
N ARG A 595 -18.02 -30.57 3.81
CA ARG A 595 -17.42 -29.38 4.45
C ARG A 595 -17.71 -28.09 3.71
N ARG A 596 -17.96 -27.04 4.48
CA ARG A 596 -18.07 -25.65 4.04
C ARG A 596 -16.73 -24.95 4.18
N LEU A 597 -16.24 -24.35 3.09
CA LEU A 597 -14.89 -23.79 3.03
C LEU A 597 -14.88 -22.27 3.25
N GLY A 598 -14.02 -21.80 4.14
CA GLY A 598 -13.72 -20.38 4.31
C GLY A 598 -12.45 -19.98 3.56
N LEU A 599 -12.55 -19.15 2.52
CA LEU A 599 -11.40 -18.71 1.75
C LEU A 599 -10.81 -17.41 2.31
N HIS A 600 -9.51 -17.42 2.65
CA HIS A 600 -8.70 -16.22 2.78
C HIS A 600 -7.92 -15.95 1.48
N ILE A 601 -7.87 -14.69 1.04
CA ILE A 601 -7.15 -14.18 -0.11
C ILE A 601 -5.89 -13.45 0.36
N PRO A 602 -4.70 -14.09 0.25
CA PRO A 602 -3.43 -13.48 0.67
C PRO A 602 -3.13 -12.16 -0.04
N CYS A 603 -2.37 -11.28 0.61
CA CYS A 603 -2.09 -9.94 0.07
C CYS A 603 -1.40 -9.95 -1.31
N HIS A 604 -0.47 -10.88 -1.58
CA HIS A 604 0.13 -11.03 -2.90
C HIS A 604 -0.76 -11.77 -3.91
N GLN A 605 -1.76 -12.55 -3.45
CA GLN A 605 -2.76 -13.13 -4.34
C GLN A 605 -3.76 -12.09 -4.83
N ARG A 606 -4.09 -11.10 -3.99
CA ARG A 606 -4.96 -9.95 -4.37
C ARG A 606 -4.38 -9.18 -5.56
N ALA A 607 -3.06 -9.02 -5.58
CA ALA A 607 -2.32 -8.38 -6.67
C ALA A 607 -2.22 -9.22 -7.95
N LEU A 608 -2.56 -10.51 -7.87
CA LEU A 608 -2.56 -11.43 -9.00
C LEU A 608 -3.99 -11.52 -9.55
N ASP A 609 -4.75 -12.54 -9.14
CA ASP A 609 -6.08 -12.82 -9.67
C ASP A 609 -7.20 -12.65 -8.62
N SER A 610 -6.86 -12.15 -7.43
CA SER A 610 -7.76 -12.07 -6.27
C SER A 610 -8.48 -13.38 -5.94
N ALA A 611 -7.76 -14.51 -6.09
CA ALA A 611 -8.22 -15.88 -5.87
C ALA A 611 -9.41 -16.32 -6.74
N SER A 612 -9.65 -15.63 -7.86
CA SER A 612 -10.71 -16.01 -8.81
C SER A 612 -10.50 -17.40 -9.39
N ASN A 613 -9.25 -17.81 -9.66
CA ASN A 613 -8.93 -19.16 -10.13
C ASN A 613 -9.11 -20.22 -9.04
N THR A 614 -8.76 -19.90 -7.80
CA THR A 614 -8.99 -20.77 -6.65
C THR A 614 -10.48 -20.99 -6.42
N LEU A 615 -11.30 -19.94 -6.42
CA LEU A 615 -12.75 -20.04 -6.30
C LEU A 615 -13.36 -20.89 -7.41
N TYR A 616 -12.89 -20.71 -8.66
CA TYR A 616 -13.34 -21.52 -9.79
C TYR A 616 -13.08 -23.02 -9.57
N LEU A 617 -11.85 -23.39 -9.18
CA LEU A 617 -11.45 -24.79 -9.00
C LEU A 617 -12.18 -25.43 -7.81
N LEU A 618 -12.30 -24.74 -6.68
CA LEU A 618 -13.02 -25.27 -5.50
C LEU A 618 -14.52 -25.48 -5.78
N ARG A 619 -15.17 -24.54 -6.48
CA ARG A 619 -16.58 -24.69 -6.88
C ARG A 619 -16.78 -25.86 -7.84
N ARG A 620 -15.84 -26.09 -8.77
CA ARG A 620 -15.86 -27.27 -9.65
C ARG A 620 -15.67 -28.58 -8.90
N ALA A 621 -14.92 -28.58 -7.80
CA ALA A 621 -14.81 -29.74 -6.92
C ALA A 621 -16.08 -30.00 -6.08
N GLY A 622 -17.09 -29.13 -6.16
CA GLY A 622 -18.39 -29.27 -5.48
C GLY A 622 -18.47 -28.60 -4.11
N TYR A 623 -17.46 -27.83 -3.70
CA TYR A 623 -17.48 -27.16 -2.39
C TYR A 623 -18.36 -25.91 -2.37
N GLU A 624 -19.08 -25.71 -1.26
CA GLU A 624 -19.57 -24.39 -0.88
C GLU A 624 -18.40 -23.56 -0.32
N VAL A 625 -18.10 -22.43 -0.96
CA VAL A 625 -16.98 -21.56 -0.58
C VAL A 625 -17.47 -20.17 -0.23
N VAL A 626 -17.15 -19.73 0.99
CA VAL A 626 -17.40 -18.38 1.50
C VAL A 626 -16.07 -17.63 1.60
N ALA A 627 -15.96 -16.49 0.93
CA ALA A 627 -14.81 -15.60 1.14
C ALA A 627 -14.96 -14.89 2.49
N VAL A 628 -14.00 -15.09 3.39
CA VAL A 628 -14.00 -14.48 4.73
C VAL A 628 -12.86 -13.47 4.79
N GLU A 629 -13.21 -12.20 4.70
CA GLU A 629 -12.23 -11.14 4.45
C GLU A 629 -12.48 -9.85 5.23
N THR A 630 -11.38 -9.24 5.67
CA THR A 630 -11.38 -7.89 6.25
C THR A 630 -10.96 -6.81 5.23
N GLY A 631 -10.61 -7.23 4.01
CA GLY A 631 -10.05 -6.37 2.96
C GLY A 631 -8.60 -5.94 3.21
N THR A 632 -7.88 -6.63 4.12
CA THR A 632 -6.50 -6.30 4.52
C THR A 632 -5.63 -7.56 4.63
N CYS A 633 -4.35 -7.41 4.95
CA CYS A 633 -3.43 -8.53 5.20
C CYS A 633 -3.81 -9.32 6.47
N CYS A 634 -3.52 -10.62 6.52
CA CYS A 634 -3.64 -11.44 7.74
C CYS A 634 -2.71 -11.00 8.87
N GLY A 635 -1.72 -10.14 8.59
CA GLY A 635 -0.76 -9.60 9.57
C GLY A 635 0.55 -10.38 9.70
N MET A 636 0.69 -11.56 9.09
CA MET A 636 1.92 -12.34 9.19
C MET A 636 3.08 -11.70 8.42
N ALA A 637 2.80 -11.31 7.17
CA ALA A 637 3.71 -10.61 6.27
C ALA A 637 5.11 -11.25 6.19
N GLY A 638 5.16 -12.47 5.67
CA GLY A 638 6.40 -13.25 5.57
C GLY A 638 6.93 -13.60 6.97
N SER A 639 8.20 -13.30 7.21
CA SER A 639 8.85 -13.53 8.50
C SER A 639 8.62 -12.41 9.52
N PHE A 640 7.89 -11.34 9.18
CA PHE A 640 7.67 -10.20 10.09
C PHE A 640 7.05 -10.65 11.41
N GLY A 641 5.97 -11.44 11.34
CA GLY A 641 5.27 -11.96 12.51
C GLY A 641 6.08 -12.94 13.37
N MET A 642 7.25 -13.41 12.90
CA MET A 642 8.15 -14.29 13.67
C MET A 642 8.99 -13.53 14.70
N LYS A 643 9.12 -12.20 14.58
CA LYS A 643 9.91 -11.40 15.52
C LYS A 643 9.18 -11.29 16.86
N LYS A 644 9.93 -11.30 17.97
CA LYS A 644 9.36 -11.00 19.29
C LYS A 644 8.94 -9.55 19.43
N GLY A 645 8.10 -9.29 20.41
CA GLY A 645 7.74 -7.96 20.86
C GLY A 645 6.67 -7.28 20.00
N LEU A 646 6.59 -5.95 20.12
CA LEU A 646 5.50 -5.20 19.52
C LEU A 646 5.64 -5.08 18.00
N LEU A 647 6.83 -4.73 17.51
CA LEU A 647 7.14 -4.65 16.07
C LEU A 647 7.46 -6.04 15.47
N GLY A 648 6.53 -6.96 15.69
CA GLY A 648 6.63 -8.37 15.35
C GLY A 648 5.33 -9.09 15.72
N TYR A 649 5.42 -10.06 16.61
CA TYR A 649 4.32 -10.93 17.04
C TYR A 649 3.07 -10.17 17.49
N GLN A 650 3.19 -9.16 18.36
CA GLN A 650 2.00 -8.49 18.88
C GLN A 650 1.30 -7.67 17.79
N LEU A 651 2.04 -6.89 16.98
CA LEU A 651 1.44 -6.16 15.86
C LEU A 651 0.84 -7.10 14.82
N SER A 652 1.52 -8.21 14.52
CA SER A 652 1.02 -9.24 13.63
C SER A 652 -0.34 -9.77 14.11
N ASN A 653 -0.46 -10.15 15.39
CA ASN A 653 -1.72 -10.62 15.96
C ASN A 653 -2.79 -9.52 16.04
N MET A 654 -2.43 -8.27 16.36
CA MET A 654 -3.40 -7.16 16.38
C MET A 654 -4.00 -6.89 15.01
N VAL A 655 -3.18 -7.00 13.95
CA VAL A 655 -3.67 -6.92 12.56
C VAL A 655 -4.59 -8.10 12.24
N GLY A 656 -4.20 -9.32 12.62
CA GLY A 656 -4.96 -10.53 12.32
C GLY A 656 -6.24 -10.72 13.14
N ALA A 657 -6.36 -10.07 14.31
CA ALA A 657 -7.40 -10.33 15.30
C ALA A 657 -8.83 -10.27 14.74
N ARG A 658 -9.12 -9.26 13.91
CA ARG A 658 -10.45 -9.13 13.29
C ARG A 658 -10.73 -10.25 12.30
N LEU A 659 -9.75 -10.62 11.46
CA LEU A 659 -9.88 -11.75 10.53
C LEU A 659 -10.15 -13.06 11.28
N PHE A 660 -9.49 -13.27 12.43
CA PHE A 660 -9.72 -14.47 13.23
C PHE A 660 -11.13 -14.53 13.82
N GLU A 661 -11.69 -13.40 14.23
CA GLU A 661 -13.06 -13.32 14.70
C GLU A 661 -14.07 -13.59 13.56
N GLU A 662 -13.85 -13.02 12.37
CA GLU A 662 -14.70 -13.29 11.20
C GLU A 662 -14.71 -14.78 10.84
N PHE A 663 -13.55 -15.45 10.85
CA PHE A 663 -13.47 -16.90 10.62
C PHE A 663 -14.23 -17.71 11.68
N ARG A 664 -14.10 -17.35 12.96
CA ARG A 664 -14.82 -18.02 14.05
C ARG A 664 -16.35 -17.86 13.93
N ARG A 665 -16.82 -16.78 13.30
CA ARG A 665 -18.26 -16.50 13.08
C ARG A 665 -18.80 -17.03 11.76
N ALA A 666 -17.94 -17.33 10.79
CA ALA A 666 -18.36 -17.66 9.43
C ALA A 666 -19.12 -19.00 9.32
N GLY A 667 -18.99 -19.90 10.31
CA GLY A 667 -19.59 -21.23 10.26
C GLY A 667 -19.00 -22.07 9.13
N VAL A 668 -17.68 -22.13 9.06
CA VAL A 668 -16.91 -22.90 8.06
C VAL A 668 -16.12 -24.02 8.75
N ASP A 669 -15.94 -25.15 8.08
CA ASP A 669 -15.29 -26.34 8.64
C ASP A 669 -13.78 -26.38 8.37
N LEU A 670 -13.35 -25.74 7.28
CA LEU A 670 -11.95 -25.68 6.85
C LEU A 670 -11.64 -24.32 6.24
N ILE A 671 -10.48 -23.76 6.60
CA ILE A 671 -9.99 -22.52 6.00
C ILE A 671 -9.05 -22.86 4.83
N ILE A 672 -9.18 -22.13 3.72
CA ILE A 672 -8.35 -22.26 2.54
C ILE A 672 -7.50 -21.01 2.36
N SER A 673 -6.20 -21.19 2.09
CA SER A 673 -5.27 -20.10 1.76
C SER A 673 -4.15 -20.61 0.85
N GLU A 674 -3.85 -19.88 -0.22
CA GLU A 674 -2.71 -20.17 -1.11
C GLU A 674 -1.34 -19.80 -0.51
N SER A 675 -1.32 -19.00 0.57
CA SER A 675 -0.08 -18.55 1.20
C SER A 675 0.23 -19.34 2.46
N SER A 676 1.39 -19.98 2.48
CA SER A 676 1.83 -20.77 3.62
C SER A 676 2.06 -19.96 4.90
N VAL A 677 2.48 -18.68 4.79
CA VAL A 677 2.63 -17.82 5.98
C VAL A 677 1.27 -17.37 6.54
N CYS A 678 0.26 -17.22 5.68
CA CYS A 678 -1.10 -16.97 6.15
C CYS A 678 -1.66 -18.19 6.87
N THR A 679 -1.38 -19.40 6.37
CA THR A 679 -1.74 -20.68 7.01
C THR A 679 -1.25 -20.73 8.45
N ILE A 680 0.04 -20.50 8.68
CA ILE A 680 0.62 -20.50 10.04
C ILE A 680 -0.13 -19.55 10.98
N HIS A 681 -0.38 -18.33 10.50
CA HIS A 681 -0.92 -17.27 11.34
C HIS A 681 -2.40 -17.46 11.64
N ILE A 682 -3.20 -17.78 10.62
CA ILE A 682 -4.63 -17.98 10.77
C ILE A 682 -4.90 -19.23 11.60
N GLN A 683 -4.15 -20.31 11.38
CA GLN A 683 -4.27 -21.52 12.19
C GLN A 683 -3.95 -21.24 13.66
N GLN A 684 -2.88 -20.48 13.94
CA GLN A 684 -2.58 -20.07 15.31
C GLN A 684 -3.65 -19.14 15.91
N GLY A 685 -4.19 -18.20 15.13
CA GLY A 685 -5.13 -17.18 15.61
C GLY A 685 -6.56 -17.69 15.79
N THR A 686 -6.96 -18.72 15.04
CA THR A 686 -8.32 -19.28 15.05
C THR A 686 -8.42 -20.62 15.77
N GLY A 687 -7.32 -21.39 15.81
CA GLY A 687 -7.34 -22.80 16.21
C GLY A 687 -7.95 -23.74 15.17
N MET A 688 -8.38 -23.23 14.01
CA MET A 688 -9.00 -24.01 12.94
C MET A 688 -7.95 -24.54 11.97
N SER A 689 -8.25 -25.65 11.29
CA SER A 689 -7.40 -26.18 10.23
C SER A 689 -7.37 -25.21 9.04
N VAL A 690 -6.17 -24.98 8.51
CA VAL A 690 -5.95 -24.17 7.32
C VAL A 690 -5.16 -24.99 6.32
N GLU A 691 -5.64 -25.09 5.08
CA GLU A 691 -5.02 -25.92 4.04
C GLU A 691 -4.81 -25.13 2.74
N HIS A 692 -3.83 -25.57 1.96
CA HIS A 692 -3.65 -25.08 0.60
C HIS A 692 -4.75 -25.66 -0.31
N PRO A 693 -5.36 -24.90 -1.25
CA PRO A 693 -6.46 -25.39 -2.06
C PRO A 693 -6.14 -26.68 -2.85
N LEU A 694 -4.93 -26.81 -3.40
CA LEU A 694 -4.49 -28.04 -4.08
C LEU A 694 -4.54 -29.31 -3.21
N LYS A 695 -4.55 -29.19 -1.88
CA LYS A 695 -4.70 -30.35 -0.99
C LYS A 695 -6.15 -30.86 -0.93
N THR A 696 -7.11 -30.01 -1.25
CA THR A 696 -8.56 -30.29 -1.13
C THR A 696 -9.22 -30.73 -2.43
N ILE A 697 -8.53 -30.55 -3.57
CA ILE A 697 -9.03 -30.96 -4.89
C ILE A 697 -8.18 -32.11 -5.45
N ALA A 698 -8.81 -32.96 -6.25
CA ALA A 698 -8.14 -33.97 -7.05
C ALA A 698 -8.29 -33.61 -8.53
N LEU A 699 -7.20 -33.77 -9.29
CA LEU A 699 -7.13 -33.47 -10.71
C LEU A 699 -6.82 -34.76 -11.46
N LYS A 700 -7.57 -35.04 -12.51
CA LYS A 700 -7.33 -36.19 -13.40
C LYS A 700 -7.19 -35.76 -14.86
N PRO A 701 -6.44 -36.53 -15.67
CA PRO A 701 -6.43 -36.30 -17.10
C PRO A 701 -7.82 -36.60 -17.67
N ARG A 702 -8.27 -35.77 -18.61
CA ARG A 702 -9.52 -36.06 -19.32
C ARG A 702 -9.21 -37.06 -20.44
N CYS A 703 -9.74 -38.29 -20.36
CA CYS A 703 -9.60 -39.26 -21.43
C CYS A 703 -10.23 -38.72 -22.73
N SER A 704 -9.42 -38.54 -23.78
CA SER A 704 -9.89 -38.23 -25.12
C SER A 704 -10.55 -39.45 -25.74
N TYR A 705 -11.87 -39.59 -25.59
CA TYR A 705 -12.65 -40.41 -26.52
C TYR A 705 -12.98 -39.57 -27.76
N GLY A 706 -12.37 -39.92 -28.90
CA GLY A 706 -12.82 -39.54 -30.24
C GLY A 706 -12.04 -38.40 -30.90
N GLY A 707 -11.45 -38.69 -32.05
CA GLY A 707 -10.60 -37.78 -32.82
C GLY A 707 -11.29 -36.51 -33.32
N GLY A 708 -10.54 -35.43 -33.27
CA GLY A 708 -10.87 -34.12 -33.82
C GLY A 708 -9.75 -33.16 -33.41
N GLY A 709 -9.06 -32.57 -34.39
CA GLY A 709 -7.76 -31.93 -34.23
C GLY A 709 -7.62 -31.01 -33.01
N ALA A 710 -6.44 -31.07 -32.39
CA ALA A 710 -6.04 -30.14 -31.35
C ALA A 710 -6.21 -28.69 -31.85
N PRO A 711 -6.98 -27.83 -31.18
CA PRO A 711 -6.91 -26.41 -31.46
C PRO A 711 -5.56 -25.92 -30.97
N ALA A 712 -4.69 -25.53 -31.91
CA ALA A 712 -3.50 -24.73 -31.65
C ALA A 712 -3.94 -23.33 -31.21
N ALA A 713 -4.41 -23.19 -29.97
CA ALA A 713 -4.72 -21.93 -29.36
C ALA A 713 -4.00 -21.85 -28.02
N SER A 714 -3.03 -20.94 -27.94
CA SER A 714 -2.45 -20.50 -26.67
C SER A 714 -3.58 -20.17 -25.70
N PRO A 715 -3.62 -20.73 -24.47
CA PRO A 715 -4.74 -20.56 -23.53
C PRO A 715 -4.82 -19.17 -22.89
N HIS A 716 -4.04 -18.19 -23.37
CA HIS A 716 -3.94 -16.87 -22.77
C HIS A 716 -4.88 -15.87 -23.45
N PRO A 717 -5.90 -15.31 -22.76
CA PRO A 717 -6.44 -14.02 -23.17
C PRO A 717 -5.33 -12.97 -23.11
N PRO A 718 -5.40 -11.89 -23.92
CA PRO A 718 -4.43 -10.79 -23.82
C PRO A 718 -4.47 -10.21 -22.40
N TYR A 719 -3.30 -10.13 -21.77
CA TYR A 719 -3.11 -9.39 -20.53
C TYR A 719 -3.61 -7.94 -20.72
N PRO A 720 -4.39 -7.36 -19.78
CA PRO A 720 -4.44 -5.92 -19.67
C PRO A 720 -3.02 -5.46 -19.31
N ARG A 721 -2.43 -4.62 -20.17
CA ARG A 721 -1.08 -4.06 -20.01
C ARG A 721 -0.99 -3.13 -18.84
#